data_AF-A0A968TAD4-F1
#
_entry.id   AF-A0A968TAD4-F1
#
_cell.length_a   1.000
_cell.length_b   1.000
_cell.length_c   1.000
_cell.angle_alpha   90.00
_cell.angle_beta   90.00
_cell.angle_gamma   90.00
#
_symmetry.space_group_name_H-M   'P 1'
#
loop_
_entity.id
_entity.type
_entity.pdbx_description
1 polymer ?
#
loop_
_entity_poly.entity_id
_entity_poly.type
_entity_poly.pdbx_seq_one_letter_code
_entity_poly.pdbx_strand_id
1 'polypeptide(L)'
;MPELTVVNGSLDVSSSIATGGAIAVLGDRVALFDAAITAAGATGGGQVLVGGDYKGSGTVPNARRTLVDASSTIRADALDSGDGGRVILWADEATGFWGEISARGGENDGDGGFVEVSGKQQLIFEGDVDLTASAGQLGTLLLDPFNIRIVDSASPDDFEVGDGQVLLNDAPGDTLFISADALEGFSGSTLRLEAANDIVIDPDVELEFDVTLVGTVIFNADADRNGLGVFSMPNDSSIETDGANLTIFGAEINLGIVETSSDFGNSGSVTLIAETGSSSAGQFNSIEFNYIDTSNEDGFAAGNISIFVNGTVLGTGTNDAGNTLDAVGDAGGGLISIQYNGGELGLPLTIGGATLNGFAGGIETNNARLEPNGQTITSITAGEITINFVGDDILDQLGGDFIFNASPDNPENGFNNAFLAFDDSTALDFGFEDFDGEATEEFSDHFGDLSSQPVSLTDMQQVLSAIAAQTSELPAIVYIRYAPAIAYSPDPSPRVHTPAVTANQVDQLLAIGSRELWRFDGSGHSWDVPLVSQGEEGGPPGNPDDVLEIAVVFGSGSPVRRLVPGVTRADVERVAGQLRRSVTNPRRRNAFRQPARQLYEWLIAPVEAELEERGVTNLAFILTAGLRSLPMAALNDGEQFLIERYSLGLMPSLSLTDTNYQSVQDLSVLAMGASEFADQAPLPAVPAELEIITQKLWPGESLLNEEFTPNNLRSARAQTGYGIVHLGTHGEFQPGRTDESFIWFGNGRLSLAKLRELNLNQPPTELLVLSACRTALGDREAELGFAGLAVQSGVKTALGSLWYVSDSGTLAFMTNFYDQLQEAPIKAEALRQAQLALIRGATRFEGGQLVSPAGRFDVLPELARLGSEMDLSHPYFWSAFTMIGSPW
;
A
#
# COMPACT_ATOMS: atom_id res chain seq x y z
N MET A 1 37.70 5.14 -19.89
CA MET A 1 37.30 6.44 -20.47
C MET A 1 38.48 7.39 -20.48
N PRO A 2 38.52 8.40 -21.36
CA PRO A 2 39.47 9.51 -21.23
C PRO A 2 39.31 10.23 -19.88
N GLU A 3 40.42 10.72 -19.31
CA GLU A 3 40.47 11.43 -18.02
C GLU A 3 39.87 12.85 -18.09
N LEU A 4 39.78 13.41 -19.30
CA LEU A 4 39.17 14.70 -19.62
C LEU A 4 38.73 14.69 -21.08
N THR A 5 37.48 15.04 -21.35
CA THR A 5 36.93 15.28 -22.67
C THR A 5 36.59 16.76 -22.79
N VAL A 6 37.25 17.46 -23.72
CA VAL A 6 36.98 18.87 -24.00
C VAL A 6 36.42 19.00 -25.41
N VAL A 7 35.29 19.71 -25.55
CA VAL A 7 34.75 20.14 -26.84
C VAL A 7 34.93 21.66 -26.93
N ASN A 8 35.60 22.10 -27.99
CA ASN A 8 35.83 23.51 -28.30
C ASN A 8 35.63 23.74 -29.81
N GLY A 9 34.38 23.62 -30.24
CA GLY A 9 33.98 23.57 -31.64
C GLY A 9 32.59 22.95 -31.82
N SER A 10 32.24 22.59 -33.06
CA SER A 10 30.90 22.11 -33.38
C SER A 10 30.78 20.58 -33.49
N LEU A 11 29.72 20.04 -32.88
CA LEU A 11 29.23 18.67 -33.09
C LEU A 11 27.81 18.77 -33.65
N ASP A 12 27.61 18.29 -34.87
CA ASP A 12 26.35 18.45 -35.61
C ASP A 12 25.87 17.11 -36.14
N VAL A 13 24.74 16.64 -35.62
CA VAL A 13 24.00 15.46 -36.10
C VAL A 13 22.58 15.85 -36.54
N SER A 14 22.40 17.09 -36.97
CA SER A 14 21.10 17.62 -37.36
C SER A 14 20.57 17.00 -38.66
N SER A 15 19.25 17.04 -38.84
CA SER A 15 18.58 16.50 -40.02
C SER A 15 17.54 17.46 -40.55
N SER A 16 17.61 17.78 -41.85
CA SER A 16 16.63 18.67 -42.50
C SER A 16 15.37 17.96 -43.01
N ILE A 17 15.25 16.65 -42.79
CA ILE A 17 14.13 15.84 -43.31
C ILE A 17 13.59 14.80 -42.32
N ALA A 18 14.25 14.62 -41.17
CA ALA A 18 13.90 13.61 -40.17
C ALA A 18 14.26 14.13 -38.76
N THR A 19 13.99 13.32 -37.75
CA THR A 19 14.42 13.56 -36.37
C THR A 19 15.95 13.68 -36.30
N GLY A 20 16.45 14.55 -35.42
CA GLY A 20 17.88 14.72 -35.19
C GLY A 20 18.55 13.48 -34.62
N GLY A 21 19.87 13.36 -34.80
CA GLY A 21 20.66 12.23 -34.31
C GLY A 21 20.91 12.25 -32.79
N ALA A 22 21.86 11.42 -32.34
CA ALA A 22 22.29 11.38 -30.94
C ALA A 22 23.77 11.78 -30.80
N ILE A 23 24.07 12.64 -29.82
CA ILE A 23 25.43 13.04 -29.43
C ILE A 23 25.64 12.60 -27.98
N ALA A 24 26.75 11.92 -27.71
CA ALA A 24 27.19 11.61 -26.36
C ALA A 24 28.64 12.11 -26.16
N VAL A 25 28.83 13.07 -25.26
CA VAL A 25 30.13 13.60 -24.86
C VAL A 25 30.46 13.04 -23.47
N LEU A 26 31.35 12.05 -23.43
CA LEU A 26 31.62 11.25 -22.24
C LEU A 26 33.11 11.30 -21.84
N GLY A 27 33.39 11.25 -20.54
CA GLY A 27 34.73 11.28 -19.96
C GLY A 27 34.65 11.34 -18.42
N ASP A 28 35.76 11.11 -17.72
CA ASP A 28 35.82 11.27 -16.25
C ASP A 28 35.58 12.74 -15.84
N ARG A 29 36.01 13.67 -16.68
CA ARG A 29 35.65 15.09 -16.65
C ARG A 29 35.23 15.51 -18.04
N VAL A 30 34.18 16.31 -18.15
CA VAL A 30 33.68 16.83 -19.43
C VAL A 30 33.64 18.35 -19.37
N ALA A 31 34.14 19.02 -20.41
CA ALA A 31 34.07 20.47 -20.52
C ALA A 31 33.69 20.90 -21.94
N LEU A 32 32.71 21.81 -22.03
CA LEU A 32 32.31 22.50 -23.24
C LEU A 32 32.77 23.96 -23.12
N PHE A 33 33.61 24.41 -24.05
CA PHE A 33 34.12 25.78 -24.12
C PHE A 33 33.93 26.30 -25.54
N ASP A 34 33.12 27.34 -25.76
CA ASP A 34 32.79 27.84 -27.10
C ASP A 34 32.32 26.70 -28.03
N ALA A 35 31.51 25.79 -27.47
CA ALA A 35 31.04 24.60 -28.17
C ALA A 35 29.68 24.84 -28.83
N ALA A 36 29.47 24.26 -30.01
CA ALA A 36 28.18 24.30 -30.70
C ALA A 36 27.69 22.88 -30.97
N ILE A 37 26.86 22.36 -30.06
CA ILE A 37 26.30 21.01 -30.14
C ILE A 37 24.89 21.09 -30.70
N THR A 38 24.59 20.34 -31.76
CA THR A 38 23.23 20.30 -32.33
C THR A 38 22.82 18.90 -32.77
N ALA A 39 21.66 18.51 -32.29
CA ALA A 39 20.88 17.34 -32.66
C ALA A 39 19.48 17.78 -33.13
N ALA A 40 19.35 18.94 -33.77
CA ALA A 40 18.06 19.43 -34.27
C ALA A 40 17.52 18.59 -35.45
N GLY A 41 16.20 18.48 -35.60
CA GLY A 41 15.59 17.70 -36.69
C GLY A 41 14.30 18.30 -37.24
N ALA A 42 14.02 18.11 -38.53
CA ALA A 42 12.80 18.62 -39.15
C ALA A 42 11.53 17.99 -38.56
N THR A 43 11.56 16.70 -38.25
CA THR A 43 10.40 15.95 -37.75
C THR A 43 10.47 15.63 -36.24
N GLY A 44 11.31 16.36 -35.49
CA GLY A 44 11.55 16.13 -34.06
C GLY A 44 13.01 16.37 -33.66
N GLY A 45 13.24 16.77 -32.41
CA GLY A 45 14.58 16.91 -31.86
C GLY A 45 15.26 15.58 -31.56
N GLY A 46 16.59 15.56 -31.64
CA GLY A 46 17.43 14.41 -31.31
C GLY A 46 17.86 14.36 -29.84
N GLN A 47 18.92 13.61 -29.53
CA GLN A 47 19.41 13.44 -28.17
C GLN A 47 20.82 14.03 -27.99
N VAL A 48 21.05 14.73 -26.89
CA VAL A 48 22.37 15.16 -26.44
C VAL A 48 22.59 14.71 -25.00
N LEU A 49 23.66 13.95 -24.76
CA LEU A 49 24.11 13.53 -23.43
C LEU A 49 25.51 14.11 -23.20
N VAL A 50 25.73 14.79 -22.09
CA VAL A 50 27.04 15.34 -21.71
C VAL A 50 27.33 14.99 -20.26
N GLY A 51 28.29 14.10 -20.07
CA GLY A 51 28.75 13.71 -18.73
C GLY A 51 27.86 12.71 -17.98
N GLY A 52 26.81 12.17 -18.58
CA GLY A 52 26.04 11.08 -17.98
C GLY A 52 24.71 10.85 -18.68
N ASP A 53 23.90 9.97 -18.10
CA ASP A 53 22.53 9.71 -18.53
C ASP A 53 21.54 10.28 -17.52
N TYR A 54 20.25 10.09 -17.79
CA TYR A 54 19.15 10.52 -16.92
C TYR A 54 19.37 10.15 -15.46
N LYS A 55 19.42 11.16 -14.58
CA LYS A 55 19.67 10.98 -13.13
C LYS A 55 20.93 10.19 -12.80
N GLY A 56 21.95 10.28 -13.67
CA GLY A 56 23.17 9.47 -13.59
C GLY A 56 22.92 7.96 -13.70
N SER A 57 21.72 7.55 -14.14
CA SER A 57 21.20 6.19 -14.09
C SER A 57 20.91 5.71 -15.51
N GLY A 58 21.96 5.27 -16.20
CA GLY A 58 21.84 4.79 -17.57
C GLY A 58 22.98 3.91 -18.03
N THR A 59 23.02 3.67 -19.34
CA THR A 59 24.02 2.76 -19.93
C THR A 59 25.31 3.48 -20.33
N VAL A 60 25.27 4.82 -20.39
CA VAL A 60 26.46 5.65 -20.55
C VAL A 60 27.08 5.95 -19.18
N PRO A 61 28.42 5.97 -19.09
CA PRO A 61 29.10 6.29 -17.85
C PRO A 61 29.01 7.77 -17.48
N ASN A 62 28.97 8.05 -16.17
CA ASN A 62 28.94 9.40 -15.62
C ASN A 62 30.34 10.03 -15.53
N ALA A 63 30.41 11.32 -15.74
CA ALA A 63 31.52 12.18 -15.42
C ALA A 63 31.48 12.52 -13.93
N ARG A 64 32.65 12.74 -13.32
CA ARG A 64 32.73 13.35 -12.00
C ARG A 64 32.44 14.84 -12.06
N ARG A 65 32.84 15.51 -13.15
CA ARG A 65 32.60 16.94 -13.33
C ARG A 65 32.22 17.28 -14.76
N THR A 66 31.18 18.08 -14.91
CA THR A 66 30.71 18.61 -16.20
C THR A 66 30.71 20.12 -16.14
N LEU A 67 31.34 20.77 -17.12
CA LEU A 67 31.37 22.23 -17.22
C LEU A 67 30.91 22.66 -18.61
N VAL A 68 30.02 23.64 -18.68
CA VAL A 68 29.55 24.26 -19.91
C VAL A 68 29.69 25.77 -19.76
N ASP A 69 30.58 26.38 -20.52
CA ASP A 69 30.83 27.81 -20.43
C ASP A 69 29.73 28.67 -21.09
N ALA A 70 29.75 29.97 -20.81
CA ALA A 70 28.76 30.92 -21.30
C ALA A 70 28.74 31.11 -22.83
N SER A 71 29.77 30.64 -23.54
CA SER A 71 29.83 30.71 -25.01
C SER A 71 29.35 29.43 -25.69
N SER A 72 29.01 28.39 -24.94
CA SER A 72 28.55 27.11 -25.48
C SER A 72 27.04 27.08 -25.73
N THR A 73 26.63 26.43 -26.82
CA THR A 73 25.23 26.23 -27.21
C THR A 73 24.93 24.74 -27.44
N ILE A 74 23.78 24.27 -26.97
CA ILE A 74 23.31 22.89 -27.14
C ILE A 74 21.88 22.92 -27.67
N ARG A 75 21.63 22.31 -28.84
CA ARG A 75 20.31 22.33 -29.48
C ARG A 75 19.79 20.93 -29.77
N ALA A 76 18.54 20.68 -29.41
CA ALA A 76 17.77 19.51 -29.75
C ALA A 76 16.37 19.93 -30.23
N ASP A 77 16.28 20.98 -31.03
CA ASP A 77 15.01 21.53 -31.53
C ASP A 77 14.36 20.65 -32.61
N ALA A 78 13.03 20.65 -32.64
CA ALA A 78 12.25 20.31 -33.83
C ALA A 78 12.09 21.56 -34.72
N LEU A 79 12.44 21.45 -36.01
CA LEU A 79 12.52 22.61 -36.91
C LEU A 79 11.24 22.87 -37.73
N ASP A 80 10.35 21.88 -37.88
CA ASP A 80 9.13 22.00 -38.70
C ASP A 80 7.92 21.38 -37.98
N SER A 81 7.95 20.08 -37.68
CA SER A 81 6.87 19.36 -36.99
C SER A 81 7.43 18.33 -36.01
N GLY A 82 6.78 18.09 -34.87
CA GLY A 82 7.16 17.05 -33.90
C GLY A 82 7.85 17.62 -32.66
N ASP A 83 8.05 16.75 -31.66
CA ASP A 83 8.46 17.19 -30.33
C ASP A 83 9.92 17.61 -30.27
N GLY A 84 10.22 18.54 -29.36
CA GLY A 84 11.58 18.85 -28.96
C GLY A 84 12.31 17.62 -28.42
N GLY A 85 13.63 17.62 -28.57
CA GLY A 85 14.48 16.48 -28.24
C GLY A 85 14.84 16.40 -26.77
N ARG A 86 15.89 15.63 -26.47
CA ARG A 86 16.34 15.35 -25.11
C ARG A 86 17.77 15.84 -24.88
N VAL A 87 17.99 16.67 -23.86
CA VAL A 87 19.35 17.09 -23.44
C VAL A 87 19.58 16.70 -21.98
N ILE A 88 20.74 16.13 -21.67
CA ILE A 88 21.14 15.78 -20.30
C ILE A 88 22.57 16.26 -20.06
N LEU A 89 22.74 17.11 -19.05
CA LEU A 89 24.01 17.50 -18.45
C LEU A 89 24.08 16.88 -17.06
N TRP A 90 25.04 15.99 -16.83
CA TRP A 90 25.18 15.28 -15.56
C TRP A 90 26.62 15.24 -15.07
N ALA A 91 26.80 15.24 -13.75
CA ALA A 91 28.06 14.87 -13.10
C ALA A 91 27.83 14.29 -11.70
N ASP A 92 28.70 13.37 -11.26
CA ASP A 92 28.64 12.75 -9.93
C ASP A 92 29.24 13.63 -8.80
N GLU A 93 30.00 14.68 -9.11
CA GLU A 93 30.45 15.69 -8.15
C GLU A 93 29.84 17.06 -8.47
N ALA A 94 30.22 17.66 -9.59
CA ALA A 94 29.83 19.04 -9.88
C ALA A 94 29.47 19.27 -11.34
N THR A 95 28.30 19.89 -11.56
CA THR A 95 27.90 20.42 -12.86
C THR A 95 27.88 21.94 -12.80
N GLY A 96 28.65 22.60 -13.66
CA GLY A 96 28.59 24.04 -13.86
C GLY A 96 28.08 24.37 -15.25
N PHE A 97 26.97 25.11 -15.34
CA PHE A 97 26.29 25.45 -16.58
C PHE A 97 26.08 26.96 -16.68
N TRP A 98 26.71 27.59 -17.68
CA TRP A 98 26.59 29.01 -18.00
C TRP A 98 26.09 29.26 -19.43
N GLY A 99 25.92 28.21 -20.24
CA GLY A 99 25.65 28.30 -21.69
C GLY A 99 24.16 28.37 -22.05
N GLU A 100 23.84 28.07 -23.31
CA GLU A 100 22.44 28.02 -23.81
C GLU A 100 22.03 26.59 -24.19
N ILE A 101 20.86 26.13 -23.74
CA ILE A 101 20.23 24.88 -24.18
C ILE A 101 18.89 25.20 -24.86
N SER A 102 18.57 24.52 -25.96
CA SER A 102 17.22 24.55 -26.53
C SER A 102 16.73 23.16 -26.93
N ALA A 103 15.45 22.88 -26.67
CA ALA A 103 14.75 21.69 -27.13
C ALA A 103 13.30 22.06 -27.46
N ARG A 104 13.13 22.92 -28.46
CA ARG A 104 11.81 23.48 -28.82
C ARG A 104 10.97 22.50 -29.65
N GLY A 105 9.65 22.56 -29.47
CA GLY A 105 8.67 21.89 -30.32
C GLY A 105 8.57 22.53 -31.71
N GLY A 106 8.11 21.77 -32.71
CA GLY A 106 8.06 22.23 -34.10
C GLY A 106 7.12 23.42 -34.31
N GLU A 107 7.42 24.25 -35.33
CA GLU A 107 6.61 25.44 -35.63
C GLU A 107 5.15 25.09 -35.99
N ASN A 108 4.92 23.94 -36.62
CA ASN A 108 3.62 23.51 -37.11
C ASN A 108 2.89 22.50 -36.22
N ASP A 109 3.59 21.75 -35.35
CA ASP A 109 3.05 20.72 -34.43
C ASP A 109 4.16 20.24 -33.47
N GLY A 110 3.78 19.65 -32.33
CA GLY A 110 4.68 18.99 -31.37
C GLY A 110 4.97 19.78 -30.08
N ASP A 111 5.26 19.05 -29.01
CA ASP A 111 5.52 19.58 -27.67
C ASP A 111 6.99 19.98 -27.49
N GLY A 112 7.28 20.78 -26.46
CA GLY A 112 8.65 21.07 -26.05
C GLY A 112 9.34 19.83 -25.50
N GLY A 113 10.66 19.79 -25.62
CA GLY A 113 11.50 18.65 -25.25
C GLY A 113 11.83 18.57 -23.76
N PHE A 114 12.73 17.65 -23.43
CA PHE A 114 13.19 17.42 -22.06
C PHE A 114 14.65 17.85 -21.89
N VAL A 115 14.94 18.62 -20.84
CA VAL A 115 16.30 19.00 -20.45
C VAL A 115 16.54 18.63 -18.99
N GLU A 116 17.69 18.03 -18.71
CA GLU A 116 18.22 17.86 -17.36
C GLU A 116 19.57 18.55 -17.23
N VAL A 117 19.76 19.35 -16.18
CA VAL A 117 21.07 19.89 -15.79
C VAL A 117 21.26 19.63 -14.30
N SER A 118 22.02 18.60 -13.98
CA SER A 118 22.17 18.10 -12.61
C SER A 118 23.61 17.78 -12.25
N GLY A 119 23.97 17.89 -10.97
CA GLY A 119 25.30 17.63 -10.45
C GLY A 119 25.21 17.08 -9.03
N LYS A 120 25.40 15.77 -8.89
CA LYS A 120 25.03 14.96 -7.71
C LYS A 120 25.49 15.53 -6.35
N GLN A 121 26.57 16.32 -6.29
CA GLN A 121 27.00 17.01 -5.06
C GLN A 121 26.91 18.54 -5.17
N GLN A 122 26.94 19.09 -6.39
CA GLN A 122 26.92 20.53 -6.62
C GLN A 122 26.40 20.85 -8.03
N LEU A 123 25.45 21.77 -8.11
CA LEU A 123 25.01 22.39 -9.35
C LEU A 123 25.31 23.89 -9.29
N ILE A 124 25.92 24.44 -10.33
CA ILE A 124 25.97 25.88 -10.60
C ILE A 124 25.21 26.09 -11.90
N PHE A 125 24.11 26.84 -11.86
CA PHE A 125 23.24 27.06 -13.00
C PHE A 125 23.05 28.56 -13.23
N GLU A 126 23.73 29.10 -14.24
CA GLU A 126 23.70 30.51 -14.63
C GLU A 126 23.48 30.65 -16.16
N GLY A 127 22.96 29.60 -16.81
CA GLY A 127 22.71 29.55 -18.26
C GLY A 127 21.23 29.61 -18.63
N ASP A 128 20.94 29.70 -19.92
CA ASP A 128 19.59 29.85 -20.46
C ASP A 128 19.06 28.53 -21.05
N VAL A 129 17.76 28.25 -20.87
CA VAL A 129 17.08 27.06 -21.44
C VAL A 129 15.78 27.45 -22.13
N ASP A 130 15.61 27.08 -23.41
CA ASP A 130 14.39 27.31 -24.20
C ASP A 130 13.72 25.98 -24.62
N LEU A 131 12.57 25.70 -24.00
CA LEU A 131 11.74 24.51 -24.23
C LEU A 131 10.38 24.86 -24.84
N THR A 132 10.25 26.04 -25.43
CA THR A 132 8.97 26.53 -25.96
C THR A 132 8.47 25.67 -27.12
N ALA A 133 7.15 25.59 -27.23
CA ALA A 133 6.47 24.99 -28.38
C ALA A 133 5.35 25.94 -28.82
N SER A 134 5.37 26.35 -30.09
CA SER A 134 4.36 27.28 -30.61
C SER A 134 3.01 26.61 -30.90
N ALA A 135 3.01 25.30 -31.11
CA ALA A 135 1.84 24.50 -31.50
C ALA A 135 1.53 23.34 -30.53
N GLY A 136 2.29 23.20 -29.44
CA GLY A 136 2.16 22.13 -28.44
C GLY A 136 2.37 22.62 -27.00
N GLN A 137 2.57 21.69 -26.08
CA GLN A 137 2.82 21.95 -24.65
C GLN A 137 4.27 22.37 -24.40
N LEU A 138 4.50 23.12 -23.33
CA LEU A 138 5.84 23.50 -22.88
C LEU A 138 6.64 22.25 -22.45
N GLY A 139 7.93 22.19 -22.79
CA GLY A 139 8.81 21.09 -22.37
C GLY A 139 9.18 21.12 -20.88
N THR A 140 9.93 20.12 -20.42
CA THR A 140 10.30 19.96 -19.01
C THR A 140 11.79 20.20 -18.78
N LEU A 141 12.14 21.03 -17.79
CA LEU A 141 13.48 21.20 -17.27
C LEU A 141 13.60 20.52 -15.90
N LEU A 142 14.64 19.73 -15.69
CA LEU A 142 15.00 19.08 -14.43
C LEU A 142 16.35 19.61 -13.94
N LEU A 143 16.43 20.08 -12.70
CA LEU A 143 17.64 20.58 -12.03
C LEU A 143 17.90 19.80 -10.73
N ASP A 144 19.14 19.79 -10.25
CA ASP A 144 19.53 19.20 -8.94
C ASP A 144 19.23 20.14 -7.74
N PRO A 145 19.21 19.61 -6.50
CA PRO A 145 18.51 20.19 -5.35
C PRO A 145 19.18 21.39 -4.63
N PHE A 146 18.37 22.28 -4.05
CA PHE A 146 18.77 23.52 -3.34
C PHE A 146 18.70 23.40 -1.80
N ASN A 147 19.40 24.27 -1.07
CA ASN A 147 19.41 24.35 0.41
C ASN A 147 18.53 25.51 0.91
N ILE A 148 18.02 25.44 2.13
CA ILE A 148 17.36 26.56 2.83
C ILE A 148 18.17 26.90 4.09
N ARG A 149 18.42 28.19 4.34
CA ARG A 149 19.06 28.69 5.56
C ARG A 149 18.17 29.75 6.22
N ILE A 150 17.81 29.53 7.47
CA ILE A 150 16.95 30.40 8.27
C ILE A 150 17.84 31.29 9.15
N VAL A 151 17.63 32.61 9.13
CA VAL A 151 18.50 33.61 9.76
C VAL A 151 17.71 34.65 10.57
N ASP A 152 18.31 35.23 11.62
CA ASP A 152 17.65 36.24 12.48
C ASP A 152 17.43 37.57 11.72
N SER A 153 18.44 38.02 10.97
CA SER A 153 18.30 39.22 10.12
C SER A 153 19.33 39.31 8.99
N ALA A 154 19.00 38.72 7.83
CA ALA A 154 19.59 39.03 6.53
C ALA A 154 18.66 38.55 5.40
N SER A 155 18.43 39.37 4.37
CA SER A 155 17.54 39.01 3.25
C SER A 155 18.30 39.02 1.92
N PRO A 156 18.19 37.91 1.17
CA PRO A 156 17.88 38.01 -0.25
C PRO A 156 16.54 37.38 -0.67
N ASP A 157 15.84 36.51 0.11
CA ASP A 157 14.78 35.65 -0.46
C ASP A 157 13.46 35.46 0.33
N ASP A 158 13.12 36.33 1.29
CA ASP A 158 11.91 36.20 2.14
C ASP A 158 10.56 36.17 1.38
N PHE A 159 10.56 36.65 0.13
CA PHE A 159 9.34 36.67 -0.69
C PHE A 159 8.85 35.27 -1.08
N GLU A 160 9.73 34.27 -1.05
CA GLU A 160 9.37 32.89 -1.41
C GLU A 160 8.44 32.23 -0.38
N VAL A 161 8.36 32.75 0.85
CA VAL A 161 7.45 32.20 1.88
C VAL A 161 6.06 32.88 1.87
N GLY A 162 5.81 33.78 0.93
CA GLY A 162 4.62 34.63 0.92
C GLY A 162 3.29 33.88 0.78
N ASP A 163 3.30 32.67 0.22
CA ASP A 163 2.14 31.78 0.10
C ASP A 163 2.15 30.62 1.13
N GLY A 164 3.13 30.62 2.04
CA GLY A 164 3.29 29.60 3.07
C GLY A 164 4.02 28.34 2.63
N GLN A 165 4.54 28.30 1.40
CA GLN A 165 5.24 27.14 0.88
C GLN A 165 6.51 27.53 0.14
N VAL A 166 7.61 26.86 0.46
CA VAL A 166 8.78 26.79 -0.40
C VAL A 166 8.89 25.33 -0.81
N LEU A 167 8.72 25.05 -2.09
CA LEU A 167 8.70 23.71 -2.67
C LEU A 167 9.99 23.43 -3.45
N LEU A 168 10.23 22.15 -3.71
CA LEU A 168 11.41 21.61 -4.41
C LEU A 168 11.81 22.35 -5.72
N ASN A 169 10.88 23.05 -6.39
CA ASN A 169 11.13 23.70 -7.67
C ASN A 169 11.16 25.24 -7.61
N ASP A 170 11.00 25.84 -6.43
CA ASP A 170 10.79 27.29 -6.31
C ASP A 170 12.11 28.07 -6.43
N ALA A 171 13.25 27.48 -6.04
CA ALA A 171 14.56 28.12 -6.16
C ALA A 171 15.63 27.11 -6.66
N PRO A 172 15.93 27.05 -7.97
CA PRO A 172 16.91 26.10 -8.46
C PRO A 172 18.37 26.52 -8.16
N GLY A 173 19.08 25.71 -7.38
CA GLY A 173 20.55 25.63 -7.39
C GLY A 173 21.35 26.49 -6.40
N ASP A 174 20.73 27.39 -5.63
CA ASP A 174 21.40 28.22 -4.60
C ASP A 174 20.82 28.00 -3.19
N THR A 175 21.52 28.46 -2.14
CA THR A 175 20.96 28.49 -0.78
C THR A 175 19.96 29.63 -0.66
N LEU A 176 18.70 29.31 -0.37
CA LEU A 176 17.65 30.27 -0.05
C LEU A 176 17.87 30.79 1.37
N PHE A 177 18.00 32.11 1.57
CA PHE A 177 18.08 32.68 2.92
C PHE A 177 16.72 33.27 3.30
N ILE A 178 16.10 32.67 4.31
CA ILE A 178 14.80 33.08 4.85
C ILE A 178 14.99 33.65 6.25
N SER A 179 14.40 34.79 6.54
CA SER A 179 14.41 35.38 7.88
C SER A 179 13.41 34.71 8.82
N ALA A 180 13.74 34.63 10.10
CA ALA A 180 12.83 34.20 11.16
C ALA A 180 11.52 35.02 11.12
N ASP A 181 11.66 36.35 11.07
CA ASP A 181 10.54 37.31 10.92
C ASP A 181 9.54 36.92 9.80
N ALA A 182 10.03 36.40 8.67
CA ALA A 182 9.19 36.01 7.54
C ALA A 182 8.40 34.72 7.82
N LEU A 183 9.01 33.76 8.52
CA LEU A 183 8.35 32.52 8.93
C LEU A 183 7.32 32.77 10.03
N GLU A 184 7.68 33.57 11.03
CA GLU A 184 6.83 33.92 12.18
C GLU A 184 5.64 34.79 11.77
N GLY A 185 5.84 35.67 10.78
CA GLY A 185 4.79 36.51 10.22
C GLY A 185 3.80 35.76 9.31
N PHE A 186 4.00 34.47 9.05
CA PHE A 186 3.12 33.69 8.19
C PHE A 186 1.73 33.51 8.80
N SER A 187 0.71 33.57 7.94
CA SER A 187 -0.68 33.32 8.34
C SER A 187 -1.39 32.41 7.33
N GLY A 188 -1.58 31.15 7.72
CA GLY A 188 -2.22 30.11 6.92
C GLY A 188 -2.15 28.75 7.63
N SER A 189 -3.00 27.79 7.25
CA SER A 189 -3.13 26.52 7.99
C SER A 189 -1.86 25.67 8.04
N THR A 190 -0.96 25.82 7.07
CA THR A 190 0.27 25.00 6.97
C THR A 190 1.41 25.82 6.40
N LEU A 191 2.54 25.85 7.12
CA LEU A 191 3.82 26.34 6.64
C LEU A 191 4.67 25.14 6.20
N ARG A 192 5.19 25.14 4.97
CA ARG A 192 6.01 24.04 4.43
C ARG A 192 7.26 24.57 3.76
N LEU A 193 8.43 24.13 4.23
CA LEU A 193 9.70 24.37 3.55
C LEU A 193 10.29 23.03 3.07
N GLU A 194 10.56 22.94 1.78
CA GLU A 194 11.20 21.78 1.13
C GLU A 194 12.52 22.21 0.51
N ALA A 195 13.61 21.85 1.19
CA ALA A 195 14.91 21.79 0.55
C ALA A 195 15.11 20.40 -0.02
N ALA A 196 16.10 20.25 -0.87
CA ALA A 196 16.46 18.93 -1.35
C ALA A 196 17.92 18.56 -1.04
N ASN A 197 18.58 19.42 -0.29
CA ASN A 197 19.75 19.13 0.52
C ASN A 197 19.48 19.64 1.96
N ASP A 198 20.09 20.72 2.42
CA ASP A 198 20.02 21.05 3.84
C ASP A 198 18.96 22.11 4.15
N ILE A 199 18.30 21.98 5.31
CA ILE A 199 17.61 23.08 5.99
C ILE A 199 18.42 23.41 7.25
N VAL A 200 18.95 24.63 7.34
CA VAL A 200 19.83 25.07 8.44
C VAL A 200 19.23 26.29 9.13
N ILE A 201 18.99 26.22 10.44
CA ILE A 201 18.69 27.40 11.28
C ILE A 201 20.00 27.94 11.85
N ASP A 202 20.23 29.26 11.75
CA ASP A 202 21.43 29.89 12.26
C ASP A 202 21.47 29.99 13.79
N PRO A 203 22.67 30.10 14.40
CA PRO A 203 22.80 30.37 15.82
C PRO A 203 22.06 31.65 16.22
N ASP A 204 21.56 31.66 17.46
CA ASP A 204 20.79 32.76 18.04
C ASP A 204 19.45 33.05 17.31
N VAL A 205 19.00 32.18 16.40
CA VAL A 205 17.64 32.23 15.84
C VAL A 205 16.67 31.50 16.77
N GLU A 206 15.64 32.22 17.22
CA GLU A 206 14.46 31.70 17.92
C GLU A 206 13.30 31.83 16.92
N LEU A 207 12.58 30.74 16.63
CA LEU A 207 11.40 30.74 15.77
C LEU A 207 10.14 30.65 16.62
N GLU A 208 9.40 31.74 16.76
CA GLU A 208 8.17 31.81 17.56
C GLU A 208 6.92 31.94 16.66
N PHE A 209 6.20 30.84 16.46
CA PHE A 209 4.98 30.82 15.65
C PHE A 209 3.72 31.07 16.49
N ASP A 210 2.83 31.94 16.00
CA ASP A 210 1.52 32.22 16.63
C ASP A 210 0.42 31.25 16.13
N VAL A 211 -0.19 30.47 17.03
CA VAL A 211 -1.25 29.48 16.69
C VAL A 211 -2.57 30.05 16.23
N THR A 212 -2.80 31.34 16.37
CA THR A 212 -3.97 31.95 15.73
C THR A 212 -3.81 32.01 14.20
N LEU A 213 -2.60 31.71 13.69
CA LEU A 213 -2.20 31.89 12.31
C LEU A 213 -1.70 30.61 11.61
N VAL A 214 -1.14 29.61 12.31
CA VAL A 214 -0.60 28.38 11.70
C VAL A 214 -1.04 27.09 12.42
N GLY A 215 -1.47 26.07 11.67
CA GLY A 215 -1.92 24.78 12.23
C GLY A 215 -0.87 23.67 12.19
N THR A 216 0.09 23.72 11.27
CA THR A 216 1.19 22.75 11.15
C THR A 216 2.40 23.38 10.46
N VAL A 217 3.60 23.13 10.99
CA VAL A 217 4.89 23.52 10.43
C VAL A 217 5.62 22.28 9.93
N ILE A 218 6.09 22.31 8.68
CA ILE A 218 6.78 21.20 8.04
C ILE A 218 8.13 21.67 7.48
N PHE A 219 9.21 21.06 7.94
CA PHE A 219 10.53 21.18 7.34
C PHE A 219 10.92 19.86 6.68
N ASN A 220 11.21 19.87 5.38
CA ASN A 220 11.63 18.71 4.64
C ASN A 220 12.98 18.99 3.97
N ALA A 221 14.07 18.55 4.59
CA ALA A 221 15.42 18.73 4.05
C ALA A 221 15.72 17.75 2.89
N ASP A 222 15.12 16.56 2.89
CA ASP A 222 15.40 15.53 1.87
C ASP A 222 14.21 15.36 0.89
N ALA A 223 13.69 16.46 0.34
CA ALA A 223 12.47 16.40 -0.47
C ALA A 223 12.59 15.58 -1.76
N ASP A 224 13.80 15.49 -2.33
CA ASP A 224 14.10 14.64 -3.49
C ASP A 224 14.35 13.15 -3.12
N ARG A 225 14.42 12.86 -1.82
CA ARG A 225 14.62 11.53 -1.22
C ARG A 225 15.91 10.86 -1.66
N ASN A 226 16.95 11.66 -1.88
CA ASN A 226 18.26 11.15 -2.27
C ASN A 226 19.07 10.61 -1.07
N GLY A 227 18.65 10.93 0.16
CA GLY A 227 19.26 10.46 1.40
C GLY A 227 20.43 11.28 1.90
N LEU A 228 20.52 12.55 1.50
CA LEU A 228 21.64 13.43 1.83
C LEU A 228 21.19 14.65 2.62
N GLY A 229 19.94 15.09 2.49
CA GLY A 229 19.51 16.37 3.03
C GLY A 229 19.43 16.42 4.55
N VAL A 230 20.11 17.36 5.20
CA VAL A 230 20.20 17.47 6.67
C VAL A 230 19.34 18.61 7.20
N PHE A 231 18.52 18.35 8.22
CA PHE A 231 17.94 19.40 9.04
C PHE A 231 18.88 19.70 10.21
N SER A 232 19.25 20.97 10.43
CA SER A 232 20.11 21.33 11.56
C SER A 232 19.79 22.68 12.18
N MET A 233 19.84 22.72 13.51
CA MET A 233 19.84 23.96 14.30
C MET A 233 20.75 23.82 15.54
N PRO A 234 21.41 24.92 15.98
CA PRO A 234 22.23 24.94 17.20
C PRO A 234 21.46 24.67 18.50
N ASN A 235 22.18 24.26 19.55
CA ASN A 235 21.59 23.91 20.86
C ASN A 235 20.89 25.08 21.57
N ASP A 236 21.25 26.31 21.23
CA ASP A 236 20.73 27.57 21.76
C ASP A 236 19.62 28.19 20.89
N SER A 237 19.32 27.61 19.73
CA SER A 237 18.18 27.98 18.90
C SER A 237 16.91 27.24 19.34
N SER A 238 15.76 27.89 19.21
CA SER A 238 14.45 27.31 19.54
C SER A 238 13.48 27.32 18.36
N ILE A 239 12.56 26.34 18.37
CA ILE A 239 11.34 26.32 17.55
C ILE A 239 10.17 26.20 18.52
N GLU A 240 9.36 27.25 18.59
CA GLU A 240 8.20 27.36 19.45
C GLU A 240 6.95 27.49 18.59
N THR A 241 6.03 26.53 18.70
CA THR A 241 4.86 26.46 17.80
C THR A 241 3.52 26.82 18.44
N ASP A 242 3.51 27.17 19.73
CA ASP A 242 2.36 27.55 20.56
C ASP A 242 1.12 26.61 20.46
N GLY A 243 1.31 25.33 20.13
CA GLY A 243 0.22 24.35 19.94
C GLY A 243 0.07 23.78 18.52
N ALA A 244 0.79 24.32 17.53
CA ALA A 244 0.81 23.77 16.18
C ALA A 244 1.71 22.52 16.08
N ASN A 245 1.36 21.58 15.19
CA ASN A 245 2.18 20.39 14.97
C ASN A 245 3.49 20.75 14.24
N LEU A 246 4.58 20.07 14.59
CA LEU A 246 5.88 20.20 13.92
C LEU A 246 6.27 18.86 13.29
N THR A 247 6.59 18.86 12.01
CA THR A 247 7.14 17.69 11.31
C THR A 247 8.46 18.03 10.63
N ILE A 248 9.50 17.23 10.88
CA ILE A 248 10.84 17.41 10.30
C ILE A 248 11.27 16.13 9.57
N PHE A 249 11.66 16.27 8.31
CA PHE A 249 12.27 15.22 7.51
C PHE A 249 13.71 15.56 7.16
N GLY A 250 14.59 14.56 7.19
CA GLY A 250 15.97 14.66 6.70
C GLY A 250 16.64 13.29 6.66
N ALA A 251 17.86 13.22 6.14
CA ALA A 251 18.78 12.11 6.34
C ALA A 251 19.39 12.16 7.74
N GLU A 252 19.68 13.36 8.24
CA GLU A 252 20.11 13.64 9.60
C GLU A 252 19.30 14.82 10.15
N ILE A 253 18.98 14.79 11.45
CA ILE A 253 18.20 15.82 12.13
C ILE A 253 18.96 16.24 13.40
N ASN A 254 19.38 17.50 13.46
CA ASN A 254 20.05 18.08 14.64
C ASN A 254 19.18 19.21 15.21
N LEU A 255 18.71 19.05 16.44
CA LEU A 255 17.78 19.96 17.10
C LEU A 255 18.38 20.61 18.34
N GLY A 256 18.14 21.91 18.48
CA GLY A 256 18.23 22.63 19.74
C GLY A 256 16.97 22.40 20.58
N ILE A 257 16.27 23.49 20.88
CA ILE A 257 15.06 23.50 21.70
C ILE A 257 13.83 23.44 20.78
N VAL A 258 12.89 22.55 21.09
CA VAL A 258 11.59 22.47 20.41
C VAL A 258 10.51 22.49 21.48
N GLU A 259 9.59 23.45 21.42
CA GLU A 259 8.46 23.54 22.33
C GLU A 259 7.16 23.71 21.54
N THR A 260 6.15 22.92 21.86
CA THR A 260 4.84 23.00 21.20
C THR A 260 3.70 23.23 22.18
N SER A 261 4.04 23.54 23.45
CA SER A 261 3.09 23.92 24.49
C SER A 261 2.24 25.12 24.06
N SER A 262 1.00 25.17 24.52
CA SER A 262 0.10 26.29 24.25
C SER A 262 -0.55 26.80 25.52
N ASP A 263 -0.55 28.12 25.71
CA ASP A 263 -1.26 28.78 26.81
C ASP A 263 -2.80 28.78 26.62
N PHE A 264 -3.26 28.46 25.39
CA PHE A 264 -4.66 28.64 24.98
C PHE A 264 -5.32 27.36 24.46
N GLY A 265 -4.60 26.24 24.44
CA GLY A 265 -5.09 24.98 23.87
C GLY A 265 -4.19 23.79 24.18
N ASN A 266 -4.45 22.66 23.52
CA ASN A 266 -3.59 21.49 23.61
C ASN A 266 -2.25 21.76 22.90
N SER A 267 -1.19 21.09 23.34
CA SER A 267 0.10 21.17 22.69
C SER A 267 0.11 20.45 21.34
N GLY A 268 0.93 20.95 20.42
CA GLY A 268 1.16 20.32 19.13
C GLY A 268 1.99 19.05 19.24
N SER A 269 1.85 18.12 18.30
CA SER A 269 2.73 16.94 18.24
C SER A 269 4.00 17.22 17.44
N VAL A 270 5.10 16.59 17.82
CA VAL A 270 6.39 16.61 17.12
C VAL A 270 6.63 15.27 16.43
N THR A 271 6.93 15.30 15.13
CA THR A 271 7.29 14.12 14.34
C THR A 271 8.64 14.33 13.65
N LEU A 272 9.60 13.44 13.89
CA LEU A 272 10.96 13.50 13.34
C LEU A 272 11.22 12.24 12.52
N ILE A 273 11.56 12.41 11.24
CA ILE A 273 11.75 11.30 10.29
C ILE A 273 13.13 11.41 9.64
N ALA A 274 14.04 10.52 10.06
CA ALA A 274 15.41 10.43 9.57
C ALA A 274 15.62 9.21 8.64
N GLU A 275 15.49 9.38 7.32
CA GLU A 275 15.46 8.30 6.30
C GLU A 275 16.72 8.26 5.41
N THR A 276 17.22 7.06 5.06
CA THR A 276 18.37 6.90 4.16
C THR A 276 17.85 6.76 2.73
N GLY A 277 18.30 7.61 1.84
CA GLY A 277 18.10 7.42 0.39
C GLY A 277 18.87 6.21 -0.14
N SER A 278 18.41 5.70 -1.27
CA SER A 278 18.75 4.36 -1.78
C SER A 278 20.19 4.14 -2.28
N SER A 279 21.20 4.94 -1.87
CA SER A 279 22.52 4.88 -2.53
C SER A 279 23.81 5.13 -1.72
N SER A 280 23.80 5.25 -0.39
CA SER A 280 25.03 5.51 0.37
C SER A 280 25.35 4.43 1.42
N ALA A 281 26.20 3.48 1.03
CA ALA A 281 26.78 2.52 1.96
C ALA A 281 27.67 3.25 3.00
N GLY A 282 27.16 3.41 4.23
CA GLY A 282 27.96 3.77 5.41
C GLY A 282 27.73 5.15 6.02
N GLN A 283 26.73 5.94 5.57
CA GLN A 283 26.24 7.08 6.35
C GLN A 283 25.19 6.61 7.36
N PHE A 284 25.34 7.06 8.60
CA PHE A 284 24.41 6.74 9.70
C PHE A 284 23.45 7.91 9.84
N ASN A 285 22.16 7.65 9.77
CA ASN A 285 21.17 8.67 10.09
C ASN A 285 21.12 8.87 11.60
N SER A 286 21.23 10.11 12.05
CA SER A 286 21.10 10.46 13.45
C SER A 286 19.99 11.48 13.66
N ILE A 287 19.34 11.36 14.81
CA ILE A 287 18.56 12.43 15.41
C ILE A 287 19.28 12.85 16.68
N GLU A 288 19.86 14.04 16.67
CA GLU A 288 20.43 14.68 17.86
C GLU A 288 19.48 15.76 18.34
N PHE A 289 19.27 15.87 19.66
CA PHE A 289 18.40 16.89 20.23
C PHE A 289 18.93 17.43 21.56
N ASN A 290 18.62 18.68 21.87
CA ASN A 290 18.80 19.24 23.20
C ASN A 290 17.54 19.04 24.04
N TYR A 291 16.41 19.62 23.63
CA TYR A 291 15.16 19.60 24.39
C TYR A 291 13.95 19.54 23.45
N ILE A 292 13.03 18.59 23.65
CA ILE A 292 11.75 18.53 22.94
C ILE A 292 10.64 18.44 23.97
N ASP A 293 9.74 19.41 23.95
CA ASP A 293 8.69 19.57 24.93
C ASP A 293 7.34 19.79 24.26
N THR A 294 6.48 18.79 24.39
CA THR A 294 5.09 18.82 23.99
C THR A 294 4.17 18.81 25.20
N SER A 295 4.69 19.06 26.39
CA SER A 295 3.94 19.12 27.64
C SER A 295 2.93 20.26 27.63
N ASN A 296 1.93 20.17 28.51
CA ASN A 296 1.00 21.27 28.75
C ASN A 296 0.49 21.29 30.19
N GLU A 297 0.21 22.48 30.69
CA GLU A 297 -0.34 22.73 32.02
C GLU A 297 -1.81 23.20 31.92
N ASP A 298 -2.38 23.63 33.04
CA ASP A 298 -3.68 24.32 33.12
C ASP A 298 -4.89 23.57 32.55
N GLY A 299 -4.82 22.23 32.53
CA GLY A 299 -5.92 21.36 32.11
C GLY A 299 -6.02 21.15 30.59
N PHE A 300 -4.92 21.37 29.86
CA PHE A 300 -4.79 20.99 28.46
C PHE A 300 -4.00 19.67 28.30
N ALA A 301 -4.19 19.02 27.16
CA ALA A 301 -3.48 17.79 26.83
C ALA A 301 -2.13 18.09 26.17
N ALA A 302 -1.14 17.25 26.45
CA ALA A 302 0.15 17.28 25.78
C ALA A 302 0.08 16.65 24.37
N GLY A 303 1.01 17.04 23.52
CA GLY A 303 1.20 16.49 22.17
C GLY A 303 2.07 15.24 22.18
N ASN A 304 2.08 14.47 21.09
CA ASN A 304 2.93 13.29 20.97
C ASN A 304 4.33 13.66 20.43
N ILE A 305 5.34 12.87 20.79
CA ILE A 305 6.68 12.91 20.19
C ILE A 305 6.90 11.59 19.45
N SER A 306 7.05 11.62 18.12
CA SER A 306 7.29 10.43 17.29
C SER A 306 8.62 10.56 16.55
N ILE A 307 9.55 9.64 16.78
CA ILE A 307 10.87 9.61 16.16
C ILE A 307 10.99 8.35 15.29
N PHE A 308 11.33 8.51 14.02
CA PHE A 308 11.57 7.42 13.07
C PHE A 308 13.01 7.55 12.57
N VAL A 309 13.87 6.56 12.84
CA VAL A 309 15.31 6.67 12.56
C VAL A 309 15.95 5.31 12.30
N ASN A 310 16.94 5.28 11.40
CA ASN A 310 17.68 4.06 11.05
C ASN A 310 19.08 3.94 11.68
N GLY A 311 19.48 4.92 12.49
CA GLY A 311 20.78 4.95 13.18
C GLY A 311 20.67 5.36 14.65
N THR A 312 21.11 6.57 15.01
CA THR A 312 21.31 7.00 16.41
C THR A 312 20.29 8.02 16.86
N VAL A 313 19.87 7.97 18.13
CA VAL A 313 19.14 9.05 18.80
C VAL A 313 19.97 9.53 19.99
N LEU A 314 20.38 10.79 20.00
CA LEU A 314 21.30 11.29 21.02
C LEU A 314 20.84 12.63 21.62
N GLY A 315 20.72 12.68 22.95
CA GLY A 315 20.64 13.95 23.67
C GLY A 315 22.03 14.62 23.74
N THR A 316 22.21 15.80 23.17
CA THR A 316 23.52 16.49 23.00
C THR A 316 23.64 17.83 23.74
N GLY A 317 22.57 18.30 24.36
CA GLY A 317 22.51 19.46 25.22
C GLY A 317 23.38 19.39 26.48
N THR A 318 23.83 20.57 26.91
CA THR A 318 24.71 20.78 28.07
C THR A 318 24.07 21.66 29.15
N ASN A 319 22.75 21.89 29.09
CA ASN A 319 22.02 22.74 30.02
C ASN A 319 21.82 22.05 31.39
N ASP A 320 21.60 22.84 32.45
CA ASP A 320 21.44 22.34 33.83
C ASP A 320 20.17 21.46 34.00
N ALA A 321 19.26 21.46 33.02
CA ALA A 321 18.04 20.67 32.97
C ALA A 321 18.25 19.23 32.44
N GLY A 322 19.33 18.99 31.69
CA GLY A 322 19.57 17.72 30.99
C GLY A 322 18.73 17.58 29.72
N ASN A 323 19.17 16.71 28.82
CA ASN A 323 18.44 16.44 27.57
C ASN A 323 17.09 15.81 27.88
N THR A 324 15.99 16.34 27.36
CA THR A 324 14.66 15.85 27.75
C THR A 324 13.73 15.71 26.55
N LEU A 325 12.93 14.65 26.56
CA LEU A 325 11.68 14.54 25.80
C LEU A 325 10.54 14.60 26.83
N ASP A 326 9.72 15.64 26.79
CA ASP A 326 8.60 15.85 27.71
C ASP A 326 7.28 15.86 26.94
N ALA A 327 6.33 15.06 27.40
CA ALA A 327 4.97 15.01 26.86
C ALA A 327 3.95 14.91 28.00
N VAL A 328 4.23 15.52 29.15
CA VAL A 328 3.31 15.51 30.31
C VAL A 328 2.18 16.51 30.09
N GLY A 329 0.93 16.08 30.23
CA GLY A 329 -0.23 16.96 30.11
C GLY A 329 -1.19 16.81 31.30
N ASP A 330 -1.73 17.93 31.78
CA ASP A 330 -2.66 17.96 32.92
C ASP A 330 -4.02 17.30 32.63
N ALA A 331 -4.52 17.40 31.38
CA ALA A 331 -5.75 16.73 30.94
C ALA A 331 -5.54 15.46 30.10
N GLY A 332 -4.27 15.06 29.92
CA GLY A 332 -3.86 13.86 29.19
C GLY A 332 -2.41 13.98 28.73
N GLY A 333 -1.56 13.02 29.10
CA GLY A 333 -0.17 12.96 28.62
C GLY A 333 -0.08 12.49 27.17
N GLY A 334 0.90 12.99 26.45
CA GLY A 334 1.26 12.54 25.11
C GLY A 334 2.13 11.29 25.13
N LEU A 335 2.16 10.59 24.00
CA LEU A 335 3.00 9.43 23.75
C LEU A 335 4.36 9.86 23.21
N ILE A 336 5.43 9.30 23.76
CA ILE A 336 6.78 9.38 23.19
C ILE A 336 7.09 8.02 22.54
N SER A 337 7.26 7.99 21.23
CA SER A 337 7.57 6.79 20.44
C SER A 337 8.87 6.98 19.67
N ILE A 338 9.78 5.99 19.74
CA ILE A 338 11.02 5.93 18.96
C ILE A 338 11.03 4.62 18.19
N GLN A 339 10.89 4.70 16.87
CA GLN A 339 10.86 3.57 15.95
C GLN A 339 12.18 3.46 15.17
N TYR A 340 12.77 2.26 15.21
CA TYR A 340 13.99 1.90 14.50
C TYR A 340 13.74 0.90 13.36
N ASN A 341 13.95 1.30 12.10
CA ASN A 341 13.66 0.46 10.93
C ASN A 341 14.85 -0.37 10.41
N GLY A 342 15.85 -0.68 11.26
CA GLY A 342 16.80 -1.77 11.00
C GLY A 342 18.09 -1.43 10.24
N GLY A 343 18.14 -0.33 9.48
CA GLY A 343 19.30 0.10 8.68
C GLY A 343 19.78 -0.92 7.61
N GLU A 344 20.33 -0.47 6.48
CA GLU A 344 20.77 -1.37 5.39
C GLU A 344 21.95 -2.31 5.74
N LEU A 345 22.45 -2.29 6.98
CA LEU A 345 23.71 -2.93 7.37
C LEU A 345 23.68 -3.65 8.75
N GLY A 346 22.51 -3.80 9.39
CA GLY A 346 22.39 -4.48 10.69
C GLY A 346 23.10 -3.75 11.83
N LEU A 347 23.06 -2.42 11.80
CA LEU A 347 23.70 -1.54 12.79
C LEU A 347 22.80 -1.38 14.03
N PRO A 348 23.34 -1.19 15.24
CA PRO A 348 22.51 -1.06 16.44
C PRO A 348 21.93 0.36 16.60
N LEU A 349 20.66 0.45 17.02
CA LEU A 349 20.09 1.70 17.56
C LEU A 349 20.85 2.08 18.84
N THR A 350 21.42 3.29 18.87
CA THR A 350 22.08 3.84 20.06
C THR A 350 21.24 4.98 20.63
N ILE A 351 20.92 4.91 21.94
CA ILE A 351 20.25 5.98 22.71
C ILE A 351 21.14 6.41 23.88
N GLY A 352 21.29 7.72 24.11
CA GLY A 352 22.08 8.27 25.22
C GLY A 352 21.49 9.55 25.83
N GLY A 353 21.97 9.93 27.02
CA GLY A 353 21.90 11.27 27.61
C GLY A 353 20.54 11.87 27.98
N ALA A 354 19.40 11.27 27.60
CA ALA A 354 18.07 11.88 27.73
C ALA A 354 17.23 11.36 28.92
N THR A 355 16.49 12.26 29.56
CA THR A 355 15.41 12.01 30.52
C THR A 355 14.04 12.08 29.82
N LEU A 356 13.13 11.15 30.15
CA LEU A 356 11.79 11.06 29.56
C LEU A 356 10.74 11.31 30.64
N ASN A 357 9.80 12.25 30.42
CA ASN A 357 8.66 12.50 31.30
C ASN A 357 7.34 12.38 30.49
N GLY A 358 6.39 11.56 30.95
CA GLY A 358 5.10 11.25 30.27
C GLY A 358 4.59 9.82 30.55
N PHE A 359 3.38 9.45 30.09
CA PHE A 359 2.93 8.04 30.08
C PHE A 359 3.74 7.27 29.03
N ALA A 360 4.81 6.60 29.46
CA ALA A 360 5.77 5.95 28.57
C ALA A 360 5.20 4.66 27.92
N GLY A 361 5.09 4.66 26.59
CA GLY A 361 4.89 3.46 25.77
C GLY A 361 6.09 3.22 24.87
N GLY A 362 7.07 2.43 25.34
CA GLY A 362 8.02 1.70 24.50
C GLY A 362 9.23 2.47 23.93
N ILE A 363 10.44 2.05 24.33
CA ILE A 363 11.63 2.18 23.47
C ILE A 363 11.69 0.90 22.63
N GLU A 364 11.47 0.99 21.32
CA GLU A 364 11.51 -0.18 20.42
C GLU A 364 12.89 -0.27 19.73
N THR A 365 13.73 -1.21 20.17
CA THR A 365 15.02 -1.51 19.52
C THR A 365 14.99 -2.90 18.88
N ASN A 366 15.04 -2.99 17.56
CA ASN A 366 14.97 -4.23 16.77
C ASN A 366 16.28 -5.08 16.74
N ASN A 367 16.94 -5.28 17.88
CA ASN A 367 17.92 -6.36 18.20
C ASN A 367 18.73 -5.95 19.45
N ALA A 368 18.88 -6.85 20.42
CA ALA A 368 19.02 -6.51 21.85
C ALA A 368 20.19 -5.59 22.32
N ARG A 369 19.80 -4.78 23.34
CA ARG A 369 20.49 -4.21 24.52
C ARG A 369 21.41 -2.98 24.36
N LEU A 370 20.89 -1.85 24.83
CA LEU A 370 21.66 -0.78 25.48
C LEU A 370 22.03 -1.19 26.93
N GLU A 371 23.33 -1.15 27.26
CA GLU A 371 23.83 -1.15 28.64
C GLU A 371 24.27 0.28 29.02
N PRO A 372 23.61 0.95 29.99
CA PRO A 372 24.10 2.22 30.51
C PRO A 372 25.38 1.97 31.32
N ASN A 373 26.52 2.39 30.78
CA ASN A 373 27.81 2.23 31.44
C ASN A 373 27.96 3.26 32.58
N GLY A 374 27.38 2.95 33.75
CA GLY A 374 28.08 3.18 35.01
C GLY A 374 27.61 4.26 36.00
N GLN A 375 26.57 5.07 35.77
CA GLN A 375 25.99 5.94 36.81
C GLN A 375 24.45 5.97 36.82
N THR A 376 23.90 6.07 38.03
CA THR A 376 22.63 5.45 38.45
C THR A 376 21.39 6.33 38.22
N ILE A 377 20.34 5.79 37.57
CA ILE A 377 18.96 6.30 37.67
C ILE A 377 18.25 5.43 38.73
N THR A 378 17.90 6.01 39.88
CA THR A 378 17.58 5.25 41.11
C THR A 378 16.10 5.00 41.42
N SER A 379 15.12 5.40 40.62
CA SER A 379 13.75 4.83 40.72
C SER A 379 12.79 5.25 39.61
N ILE A 380 12.17 4.25 38.98
CA ILE A 380 10.88 4.32 38.26
C ILE A 380 9.97 3.26 38.91
N THR A 381 8.70 3.59 39.18
CA THR A 381 7.66 2.65 39.67
C THR A 381 6.34 3.03 39.01
N ALA A 382 5.46 2.17 38.49
CA ALA A 382 5.52 0.83 37.90
C ALA A 382 4.23 0.68 37.06
N GLY A 383 4.31 0.13 35.85
CA GLY A 383 3.16 -0.12 34.97
C GLY A 383 3.59 -0.69 33.61
N GLU A 384 4.18 -1.88 33.64
CA GLU A 384 4.48 -2.82 32.54
C GLU A 384 5.10 -2.26 31.23
N ILE A 385 6.42 -2.36 31.15
CA ILE A 385 7.17 -2.36 29.89
C ILE A 385 7.08 -3.78 29.30
N THR A 386 6.37 -3.94 28.17
CA THR A 386 6.43 -5.16 27.35
C THR A 386 7.39 -4.91 26.19
N ILE A 387 8.37 -5.79 26.00
CA ILE A 387 9.37 -5.73 24.91
C ILE A 387 9.11 -6.92 23.99
N ASN A 388 8.67 -6.66 22.75
CA ASN A 388 8.59 -7.65 21.68
C ASN A 388 9.71 -7.40 20.68
N PHE A 389 10.36 -8.48 20.22
CA PHE A 389 11.45 -8.42 19.24
C PHE A 389 10.99 -9.01 17.90
N VAL A 390 11.43 -8.45 16.78
CA VAL A 390 11.27 -9.05 15.44
C VAL A 390 12.65 -9.13 14.76
N GLY A 391 13.19 -10.34 14.57
CA GLY A 391 14.45 -10.57 13.87
C GLY A 391 15.06 -11.97 14.10
N ASP A 392 15.57 -12.58 13.03
CA ASP A 392 15.73 -14.03 12.86
C ASP A 392 17.19 -14.53 12.84
N ASP A 393 18.15 -13.88 13.52
CA ASP A 393 19.57 -14.23 13.34
C ASP A 393 20.42 -14.17 14.62
N ILE A 394 20.14 -15.03 15.62
CA ILE A 394 21.13 -15.45 16.65
C ILE A 394 20.86 -16.90 17.08
N LEU A 395 21.18 -17.89 16.23
CA LEU A 395 21.18 -19.30 16.63
C LEU A 395 22.57 -19.94 16.81
N ASP A 396 23.69 -19.19 16.73
CA ASP A 396 25.01 -19.84 16.76
C ASP A 396 26.08 -19.31 17.73
N GLN A 397 25.81 -18.35 18.64
CA GLN A 397 26.91 -17.75 19.45
C GLN A 397 26.75 -17.48 20.95
N LEU A 398 25.76 -18.03 21.67
CA LEU A 398 25.75 -17.90 23.14
C LEU A 398 25.52 -19.25 23.84
N GLY A 399 26.60 -20.02 23.93
CA GLY A 399 26.70 -21.07 24.93
C GLY A 399 26.92 -20.46 26.32
N GLY A 400 26.01 -20.71 27.25
CA GLY A 400 26.23 -20.41 28.67
C GLY A 400 24.95 -20.47 29.51
N ASP A 401 24.93 -21.41 30.47
CA ASP A 401 23.93 -21.59 31.54
C ASP A 401 23.34 -20.29 32.12
N PHE A 402 22.06 -20.26 32.50
CA PHE A 402 21.64 -19.86 33.86
C PHE A 402 20.15 -20.18 34.19
N ILE A 403 19.99 -21.30 34.92
CA ILE A 403 19.10 -21.66 36.05
C ILE A 403 17.77 -20.88 36.29
N PHE A 404 16.64 -21.63 36.22
CA PHE A 404 15.36 -21.32 36.86
C PHE A 404 15.42 -21.44 38.39
N ASN A 405 14.81 -20.51 39.13
CA ASN A 405 14.45 -20.77 40.53
C ASN A 405 12.97 -20.46 40.77
N ALA A 406 12.21 -21.52 41.00
CA ALA A 406 10.84 -21.45 41.49
C ALA A 406 10.82 -21.64 43.02
N SER A 407 9.69 -21.21 43.61
CA SER A 407 9.07 -21.70 44.85
C SER A 407 9.27 -20.84 46.11
N PRO A 408 8.47 -21.05 47.17
CA PRO A 408 7.05 -20.68 47.34
C PRO A 408 6.82 -19.92 48.66
N ASP A 409 5.67 -19.26 48.87
CA ASP A 409 4.92 -19.19 50.16
C ASP A 409 3.99 -17.96 50.25
N ASN A 410 2.71 -18.19 49.90
CA ASN A 410 1.50 -17.87 50.68
C ASN A 410 1.08 -16.39 50.95
N PRO A 411 -0.21 -16.08 51.24
CA PRO A 411 -1.34 -16.06 50.32
C PRO A 411 -2.28 -14.87 50.59
N GLU A 412 -1.86 -13.61 50.52
CA GLU A 412 -2.80 -12.49 50.72
C GLU A 412 -2.45 -11.34 49.77
N ASN A 413 -3.13 -11.33 48.63
CA ASN A 413 -3.50 -10.20 47.76
C ASN A 413 -3.59 -10.73 46.34
N GLY A 414 -4.81 -11.05 45.93
CA GLY A 414 -5.12 -11.28 44.53
C GLY A 414 -4.94 -9.98 43.75
N PHE A 415 -4.02 -9.99 42.81
CA PHE A 415 -4.11 -9.17 41.62
C PHE A 415 -4.02 -10.12 40.45
N ASN A 416 -5.19 -10.35 39.87
CA ASN A 416 -5.34 -11.04 38.60
C ASN A 416 -4.54 -10.28 37.54
N ASN A 417 -3.87 -11.01 36.67
CA ASN A 417 -3.45 -10.51 35.37
C ASN A 417 -4.70 -10.01 34.65
N ALA A 418 -4.89 -8.69 34.61
CA ALA A 418 -5.82 -8.05 33.72
C ALA A 418 -5.05 -7.65 32.47
N PHE A 419 -4.81 -8.64 31.59
CA PHE A 419 -5.07 -8.37 30.19
C PHE A 419 -6.49 -7.83 30.13
N LEU A 420 -6.75 -6.78 29.33
CA LEU A 420 -8.11 -6.35 29.03
C LEU A 420 -8.80 -7.42 28.19
N ALA A 421 -9.11 -8.55 28.82
CA ALA A 421 -10.28 -9.33 28.52
C ALA A 421 -11.48 -8.49 28.97
N PHE A 422 -12.20 -7.94 28.01
CA PHE A 422 -13.57 -7.49 28.24
C PHE A 422 -14.40 -8.74 28.57
N ASP A 423 -14.58 -9.05 29.86
CA ASP A 423 -15.56 -10.05 30.30
C ASP A 423 -16.90 -9.35 30.58
N ASP A 424 -17.69 -9.36 29.51
CA ASP A 424 -19.14 -9.46 29.38
C ASP A 424 -20.06 -9.08 30.56
N SER A 425 -20.91 -8.06 30.34
CA SER A 425 -22.31 -8.02 30.84
C SER A 425 -23.07 -6.72 30.57
N THR A 426 -22.49 -5.75 29.86
CA THR A 426 -23.28 -4.70 29.19
C THR A 426 -22.72 -4.47 27.79
N ALA A 427 -23.37 -5.08 26.80
CA ALA A 427 -23.19 -4.81 25.38
C ALA A 427 -23.26 -3.30 25.13
N LEU A 428 -22.11 -2.67 24.92
CA LEU A 428 -22.01 -1.54 24.03
C LEU A 428 -21.63 -2.14 22.67
N ASP A 429 -22.68 -2.39 21.91
CA ASP A 429 -22.69 -2.86 20.54
C ASP A 429 -21.98 -1.82 19.65
N PHE A 430 -20.67 -1.96 19.49
CA PHE A 430 -19.95 -1.30 18.41
C PHE A 430 -20.09 -2.23 17.20
N GLY A 431 -21.05 -1.89 16.32
CA GLY A 431 -21.73 -2.80 15.39
C GLY A 431 -20.80 -3.52 14.41
N PHE A 432 -20.60 -4.82 14.62
CA PHE A 432 -20.17 -5.72 13.53
C PHE A 432 -21.21 -5.79 12.41
N GLU A 433 -22.48 -5.47 12.72
CA GLU A 433 -23.53 -5.23 11.72
C GLU A 433 -23.13 -4.13 10.72
N ASP A 434 -22.41 -3.11 11.17
CA ASP A 434 -21.94 -2.02 10.32
C ASP A 434 -20.82 -2.48 9.37
N PHE A 435 -19.97 -3.45 9.76
CA PHE A 435 -18.89 -3.96 8.90
C PHE A 435 -19.42 -4.69 7.67
N ASP A 436 -20.38 -5.59 7.86
CA ASP A 436 -20.99 -6.30 6.74
C ASP A 436 -21.95 -5.41 5.96
N GLY A 437 -22.65 -4.50 6.66
CA GLY A 437 -23.51 -3.48 6.05
C GLY A 437 -22.74 -2.56 5.09
N GLU A 438 -21.60 -2.01 5.52
CA GLU A 438 -20.75 -1.18 4.66
C GLU A 438 -20.19 -1.95 3.46
N ALA A 439 -19.72 -3.19 3.67
CA ALA A 439 -19.26 -4.04 2.56
C ALA A 439 -20.39 -4.33 1.55
N THR A 440 -21.61 -4.48 2.05
CA THR A 440 -22.84 -4.68 1.26
C THR A 440 -23.21 -3.42 0.46
N GLU A 441 -23.17 -2.25 1.09
CA GLU A 441 -23.44 -0.96 0.45
C GLU A 441 -22.41 -0.68 -0.64
N GLU A 442 -21.11 -0.82 -0.34
CA GLU A 442 -20.01 -0.62 -1.29
C GLU A 442 -20.17 -1.52 -2.54
N PHE A 443 -20.64 -2.76 -2.34
CA PHE A 443 -20.89 -3.68 -3.44
C PHE A 443 -22.20 -3.39 -4.20
N SER A 444 -23.25 -2.95 -3.50
CA SER A 444 -24.56 -2.62 -4.08
C SER A 444 -24.51 -1.34 -4.92
N ASP A 445 -23.75 -0.33 -4.49
CA ASP A 445 -23.53 0.90 -5.26
C ASP A 445 -22.90 0.60 -6.64
N HIS A 446 -22.04 -0.42 -6.69
CA HIS A 446 -21.34 -0.79 -7.91
C HIS A 446 -22.16 -1.68 -8.86
N PHE A 447 -22.96 -2.60 -8.33
CA PHE A 447 -23.67 -3.62 -9.13
C PHE A 447 -25.21 -3.50 -9.11
N GLY A 448 -25.73 -2.41 -8.54
CA GLY A 448 -27.15 -2.09 -8.39
C GLY A 448 -27.75 -2.54 -7.06
N ASP A 449 -28.91 -1.98 -6.69
CA ASP A 449 -29.62 -2.25 -5.42
C ASP A 449 -29.86 -3.76 -5.19
N LEU A 450 -29.12 -4.33 -4.23
CA LEU A 450 -29.25 -5.70 -3.77
C LEU A 450 -29.88 -5.66 -2.38
N SER A 451 -31.19 -5.81 -2.33
CA SER A 451 -31.92 -5.87 -1.06
C SER A 451 -31.34 -6.98 -0.18
N SER A 452 -30.65 -6.60 0.88
CA SER A 452 -30.14 -7.53 1.90
C SER A 452 -30.33 -6.90 3.27
N GLN A 453 -30.46 -7.75 4.28
CA GLN A 453 -30.56 -7.32 5.67
C GLN A 453 -29.15 -7.36 6.27
N PRO A 454 -28.78 -6.39 7.13
CA PRO A 454 -27.56 -6.48 7.91
C PRO A 454 -27.49 -7.82 8.65
N VAL A 455 -26.31 -8.45 8.66
CA VAL A 455 -26.11 -9.73 9.35
C VAL A 455 -25.57 -9.45 10.75
N SER A 456 -26.28 -9.91 11.77
CA SER A 456 -25.84 -9.75 13.15
C SER A 456 -24.60 -10.60 13.45
N LEU A 457 -23.76 -10.16 14.39
CA LEU A 457 -22.62 -10.97 14.87
C LEU A 457 -23.05 -12.39 15.26
N THR A 458 -24.22 -12.52 15.90
CA THR A 458 -24.77 -13.82 16.31
C THR A 458 -25.05 -14.71 15.10
N ASP A 459 -25.61 -14.15 14.02
CA ASP A 459 -25.87 -14.89 12.79
C ASP A 459 -24.56 -15.31 12.10
N MET A 460 -23.55 -14.42 12.07
CA MET A 460 -22.22 -14.76 11.54
C MET A 460 -21.60 -15.96 12.29
N GLN A 461 -21.65 -15.92 13.63
CA GLN A 461 -21.11 -16.98 14.48
C GLN A 461 -21.88 -18.30 14.30
N GLN A 462 -23.20 -18.24 14.12
CA GLN A 462 -24.02 -19.41 13.83
C GLN A 462 -23.64 -20.06 12.50
N VAL A 463 -23.44 -19.26 11.45
CA VAL A 463 -22.97 -19.75 10.15
C VAL A 463 -21.63 -20.47 10.33
N LEU A 464 -20.62 -19.81 10.90
CA LEU A 464 -19.28 -20.38 11.07
C LEU A 464 -19.28 -21.66 11.93
N SER A 465 -20.05 -21.67 13.01
CA SER A 465 -20.25 -22.86 13.85
C SER A 465 -20.92 -24.01 13.09
N ALA A 466 -21.90 -23.70 12.23
CA ALA A 466 -22.58 -24.71 11.42
C ALA A 466 -21.64 -25.33 10.38
N ILE A 467 -20.79 -24.53 9.74
CA ILE A 467 -19.75 -25.01 8.82
C ILE A 467 -18.77 -25.92 9.55
N ALA A 468 -18.28 -25.50 10.72
CA ALA A 468 -17.34 -26.30 11.50
C ALA A 468 -17.90 -27.66 11.90
N ALA A 469 -19.18 -27.70 12.31
CA ALA A 469 -19.87 -28.94 12.64
C ALA A 469 -20.06 -29.88 11.44
N GLN A 470 -20.16 -29.34 10.22
CA GLN A 470 -20.45 -30.10 9.01
C GLN A 470 -19.19 -30.57 8.25
N THR A 471 -18.08 -29.85 8.38
CA THR A 471 -16.88 -30.02 7.53
C THR A 471 -15.62 -30.40 8.31
N SER A 472 -15.62 -30.23 9.64
CA SER A 472 -14.42 -30.29 10.50
C SER A 472 -13.37 -29.20 10.23
N GLU A 473 -13.65 -28.26 9.33
CA GLU A 473 -12.87 -27.03 9.14
C GLU A 473 -13.24 -26.01 10.21
N LEU A 474 -12.30 -25.18 10.63
CA LEU A 474 -12.53 -24.09 11.57
C LEU A 474 -12.44 -22.76 10.81
N PRO A 475 -13.57 -22.23 10.28
CA PRO A 475 -13.54 -21.01 9.49
C PRO A 475 -13.55 -19.75 10.36
N ALA A 476 -12.90 -18.71 9.86
CA ALA A 476 -13.00 -17.34 10.34
C ALA A 476 -13.27 -16.38 9.18
N ILE A 477 -14.05 -15.33 9.43
CA ILE A 477 -14.27 -14.23 8.48
C ILE A 477 -13.30 -13.12 8.83
N VAL A 478 -12.55 -12.62 7.85
CA VAL A 478 -11.58 -11.54 8.02
C VAL A 478 -12.00 -10.34 7.16
N TYR A 479 -12.43 -9.28 7.82
CA TYR A 479 -12.68 -7.98 7.18
C TYR A 479 -11.38 -7.20 7.11
N ILE A 480 -11.02 -6.71 5.93
CA ILE A 480 -9.90 -5.78 5.72
C ILE A 480 -10.45 -4.53 5.06
N ARG A 481 -10.42 -3.43 5.81
CA ARG A 481 -10.98 -2.14 5.42
C ARG A 481 -10.05 -1.00 5.82
N TYR A 482 -10.48 0.22 5.54
CA TYR A 482 -9.82 1.41 6.06
C TYR A 482 -10.79 2.18 6.95
N ALA A 483 -10.29 2.61 8.11
CA ALA A 483 -11.00 3.49 9.01
C ALA A 483 -10.56 4.95 8.76
N PRO A 484 -11.48 5.92 8.79
CA PRO A 484 -11.11 7.33 8.68
C PRO A 484 -10.01 7.67 9.67
N ALA A 485 -8.98 8.39 9.22
CA ALA A 485 -8.07 9.05 10.13
C ALA A 485 -8.92 9.97 11.02
N ILE A 486 -9.03 9.64 12.31
CA ILE A 486 -9.92 10.38 13.21
C ILE A 486 -9.42 11.82 13.31
N ALA A 487 -10.17 12.76 12.73
CA ALA A 487 -10.03 14.17 13.03
C ALA A 487 -10.51 14.40 14.46
N TYR A 488 -9.60 14.63 15.40
CA TYR A 488 -9.98 15.08 16.74
C TYR A 488 -10.53 16.51 16.66
N SER A 489 -11.86 16.65 16.72
CA SER A 489 -12.53 17.92 16.97
C SER A 489 -12.78 18.04 18.49
N PRO A 490 -12.23 19.04 19.19
CA PRO A 490 -12.49 19.23 20.61
C PRO A 490 -13.82 19.97 20.80
N ASP A 491 -14.89 19.25 21.12
CA ASP A 491 -16.01 19.84 21.89
C ASP A 491 -16.41 18.89 23.02
N PRO A 492 -15.94 19.12 24.26
CA PRO A 492 -16.48 18.45 25.42
C PRO A 492 -17.53 19.34 26.08
N SER A 493 -18.82 19.07 25.84
CA SER A 493 -19.87 19.55 26.73
C SER A 493 -21.17 18.72 26.70
N PRO A 494 -21.32 17.77 27.64
CA PRO A 494 -22.60 17.52 28.28
C PRO A 494 -22.59 18.20 29.66
N ARG A 495 -23.34 19.30 29.79
CA ARG A 495 -23.58 19.93 31.09
C ARG A 495 -24.32 18.96 32.02
N VAL A 496 -23.62 18.44 33.03
CA VAL A 496 -24.25 17.79 34.19
C VAL A 496 -24.43 18.85 35.27
N HIS A 497 -25.70 19.25 35.52
CA HIS A 497 -26.05 19.88 36.78
C HIS A 497 -26.03 18.82 37.90
N THR A 498 -25.19 19.04 38.92
CA THR A 498 -25.13 18.27 40.17
C THR A 498 -26.48 18.22 40.90
N PRO A 499 -26.76 17.17 41.70
CA PRO A 499 -28.09 16.88 42.22
C PRO A 499 -28.46 17.72 43.45
N ALA A 500 -29.76 17.98 43.62
CA ALA A 500 -30.36 18.09 44.93
C ALA A 500 -31.62 17.22 44.96
N VAL A 501 -31.56 16.10 45.68
CA VAL A 501 -32.71 15.24 45.96
C VAL A 501 -33.65 15.99 46.91
N THR A 502 -34.97 15.94 46.70
CA THR A 502 -35.87 15.27 47.67
C THR A 502 -37.35 15.15 47.26
N ALA A 503 -37.77 13.88 47.33
CA ALA A 503 -38.98 13.32 47.92
C ALA A 503 -40.35 14.00 47.68
N ASN A 504 -41.20 13.21 47.04
CA ASN A 504 -42.67 13.31 46.92
C ASN A 504 -43.18 14.22 45.80
N GLN A 505 -43.42 13.63 44.63
CA GLN A 505 -44.79 13.47 44.09
C GLN A 505 -44.73 12.77 42.73
N VAL A 506 -45.05 11.47 42.76
CA VAL A 506 -45.29 10.61 41.61
C VAL A 506 -46.70 10.80 41.03
N ASP A 507 -47.63 11.44 41.72
CA ASP A 507 -49.04 11.34 41.33
C ASP A 507 -49.60 12.68 40.85
N GLN A 508 -49.76 12.76 39.52
CA GLN A 508 -50.64 13.62 38.71
C GLN A 508 -49.81 14.12 37.51
N LEU A 509 -49.56 13.30 36.48
CA LEU A 509 -50.58 12.60 35.72
C LEU A 509 -51.78 13.53 35.45
N LEU A 510 -52.04 13.74 34.16
CA LEU A 510 -53.31 14.21 33.58
C LEU A 510 -53.42 15.72 33.33
N ALA A 511 -52.86 16.17 32.19
CA ALA A 511 -53.61 16.92 31.16
C ALA A 511 -52.67 17.20 29.97
N ILE A 512 -52.36 16.16 29.16
CA ILE A 512 -52.96 15.91 27.84
C ILE A 512 -52.58 16.97 26.79
N GLY A 513 -51.82 16.53 25.78
CA GLY A 513 -51.56 17.25 24.54
C GLY A 513 -50.65 16.48 23.58
N SER A 514 -51.08 15.27 23.20
CA SER A 514 -50.54 14.36 22.17
C SER A 514 -49.67 14.97 21.05
N ARG A 515 -48.55 14.30 20.70
CA ARG A 515 -48.44 13.40 19.53
C ARG A 515 -47.03 12.76 19.44
N GLU A 516 -47.01 11.43 19.34
CA GLU A 516 -45.85 10.58 19.01
C GLU A 516 -45.47 10.71 17.52
N LEU A 517 -44.17 10.64 17.25
CA LEU A 517 -43.49 10.28 15.98
C LEU A 517 -42.08 9.80 16.41
N TRP A 518 -41.74 8.54 16.69
CA TRP A 518 -42.27 7.24 16.31
C TRP A 518 -41.94 6.12 17.33
N ARG A 519 -42.70 5.03 17.18
CA ARG A 519 -42.56 3.68 17.72
C ARG A 519 -42.67 2.76 16.49
N PHE A 520 -41.93 1.65 16.42
CA PHE A 520 -42.29 0.57 15.49
C PHE A 520 -43.08 -0.50 16.24
N ASP A 521 -44.30 -0.72 15.79
CA ASP A 521 -45.04 -1.97 15.99
C ASP A 521 -44.60 -2.98 14.92
N GLY A 522 -44.90 -4.25 15.15
CA GLY A 522 -44.53 -5.35 14.25
C GLY A 522 -45.21 -5.25 12.89
N SER A 523 -44.63 -4.47 11.98
CA SER A 523 -44.70 -4.61 10.53
C SER A 523 -43.58 -3.76 9.94
N GLY A 524 -42.57 -4.40 9.33
CA GLY A 524 -41.39 -3.73 8.81
C GLY A 524 -41.68 -2.60 7.82
N HIS A 525 -40.79 -1.60 7.79
CA HIS A 525 -40.20 -0.86 6.64
C HIS A 525 -39.52 0.43 7.18
N SER A 526 -38.25 0.63 6.81
CA SER A 526 -37.38 1.82 7.04
C SER A 526 -37.81 3.02 6.19
N TRP A 527 -37.25 4.22 6.42
CA TRP A 527 -36.92 5.24 5.38
C TRP A 527 -35.89 6.30 5.87
N ASP A 528 -34.70 6.27 5.24
CA ASP A 528 -33.82 7.29 4.63
C ASP A 528 -33.57 8.71 5.19
N VAL A 529 -32.29 9.10 5.12
CA VAL A 529 -31.78 10.49 5.05
C VAL A 529 -30.97 10.62 3.75
N PRO A 530 -31.03 11.75 3.01
CA PRO A 530 -30.74 11.78 1.58
C PRO A 530 -29.25 11.92 1.27
N LEU A 531 -28.75 10.98 0.46
CA LEU A 531 -27.57 11.12 -0.39
C LEU A 531 -27.86 12.19 -1.46
N VAL A 532 -27.06 13.26 -1.48
CA VAL A 532 -27.03 14.16 -2.64
C VAL A 532 -26.13 13.52 -3.69
N SER A 533 -26.77 12.92 -4.69
CA SER A 533 -26.16 12.63 -5.98
C SER A 533 -26.38 13.81 -6.92
N GLN A 534 -25.31 14.30 -7.53
CA GLN A 534 -25.33 14.72 -8.93
C GLN A 534 -24.05 14.21 -9.58
N GLY A 535 -24.25 13.52 -10.70
CA GLY A 535 -23.30 12.59 -11.26
C GLY A 535 -22.14 13.23 -12.00
N GLU A 536 -21.00 12.59 -11.83
CA GLU A 536 -20.06 12.21 -12.88
C GLU A 536 -19.57 10.78 -12.51
N GLU A 537 -19.30 9.96 -13.52
CA GLU A 537 -18.91 8.54 -13.37
C GLU A 537 -17.64 8.39 -12.50
N GLY A 538 -17.66 7.45 -11.54
CA GLY A 538 -16.53 7.11 -10.66
C GLY A 538 -16.44 7.97 -9.39
N GLY A 539 -16.90 7.45 -8.24
CA GLY A 539 -16.77 8.15 -6.95
C GLY A 539 -15.29 8.41 -6.58
N PRO A 540 -14.98 9.47 -5.80
CA PRO A 540 -13.60 9.80 -5.44
C PRO A 540 -12.95 8.65 -4.64
N PRO A 541 -11.64 8.41 -4.79
CA PRO A 541 -10.93 7.46 -3.95
C PRO A 541 -11.11 7.83 -2.48
N GLY A 542 -11.30 6.84 -1.60
CA GLY A 542 -11.25 7.04 -0.15
C GLY A 542 -9.96 7.75 0.27
N ASN A 543 -9.97 8.42 1.42
CA ASN A 543 -8.87 9.29 1.83
C ASN A 543 -7.56 8.46 1.88
N PRO A 544 -6.48 8.89 1.19
CA PRO A 544 -5.19 8.22 1.19
C PRO A 544 -4.63 7.94 2.60
N ASP A 545 -4.98 8.78 3.57
CA ASP A 545 -4.51 8.70 4.95
C ASP A 545 -5.37 7.82 5.87
N ASP A 546 -6.46 7.23 5.34
CA ASP A 546 -7.28 6.29 6.12
C ASP A 546 -6.41 5.13 6.62
N VAL A 547 -6.60 4.74 7.88
CA VAL A 547 -5.76 3.75 8.55
C VAL A 547 -6.30 2.35 8.30
N LEU A 548 -5.40 1.40 8.03
CA LEU A 548 -5.74 0.00 7.86
C LEU A 548 -6.44 -0.56 9.11
N GLU A 549 -7.57 -1.22 8.90
CA GLU A 549 -8.35 -1.87 9.94
C GLU A 549 -8.68 -3.32 9.56
N ILE A 550 -8.46 -4.22 10.51
CA ILE A 550 -8.70 -5.65 10.39
C ILE A 550 -9.70 -6.07 11.45
N ALA A 551 -10.75 -6.78 11.07
CA ALA A 551 -11.66 -7.42 12.02
C ALA A 551 -11.84 -8.90 11.70
N VAL A 552 -11.82 -9.76 12.72
CA VAL A 552 -11.92 -11.21 12.59
C VAL A 552 -13.11 -11.72 13.40
N VAL A 553 -14.00 -12.44 12.74
CA VAL A 553 -15.15 -13.12 13.37
C VAL A 553 -14.91 -14.62 13.33
N PHE A 554 -15.11 -15.27 14.47
CA PHE A 554 -14.92 -16.71 14.66
C PHE A 554 -16.26 -17.38 14.96
N GLY A 555 -16.36 -18.70 14.79
CA GLY A 555 -17.61 -19.43 15.11
C GLY A 555 -18.06 -19.35 16.57
N SER A 556 -17.15 -19.04 17.50
CA SER A 556 -17.48 -18.80 18.91
C SER A 556 -16.47 -17.86 19.57
N GLY A 557 -16.83 -17.32 20.73
CA GLY A 557 -16.01 -16.38 21.49
C GLY A 557 -16.07 -14.95 20.92
N SER A 558 -15.32 -14.03 21.53
CA SER A 558 -15.32 -12.63 21.11
C SER A 558 -14.64 -12.46 19.75
N PRO A 559 -15.16 -11.60 18.87
CA PRO A 559 -14.45 -11.20 17.65
C PRO A 559 -13.23 -10.34 18.00
N VAL A 560 -12.31 -10.21 17.04
CA VAL A 560 -11.08 -9.41 17.16
C VAL A 560 -11.18 -8.22 16.22
N ARG A 561 -10.73 -7.05 16.65
CA ARG A 561 -10.61 -5.84 15.83
C ARG A 561 -9.26 -5.20 16.10
N ARG A 562 -8.52 -4.88 15.04
CA ARG A 562 -7.18 -4.29 15.07
C ARG A 562 -7.14 -3.12 14.09
N LEU A 563 -6.83 -1.93 14.60
CA LEU A 563 -6.26 -0.89 13.75
C LEU A 563 -4.77 -1.18 13.60
N VAL A 564 -4.21 -0.87 12.45
CA VAL A 564 -2.77 -0.98 12.18
C VAL A 564 -2.23 0.45 12.01
N PRO A 565 -1.86 1.12 13.13
CA PRO A 565 -1.44 2.52 13.09
C PRO A 565 -0.23 2.72 12.19
N GLY A 566 -0.17 3.86 11.50
CA GLY A 566 0.93 4.19 10.59
C GLY A 566 0.90 3.46 9.24
N VAL A 567 -0.06 2.56 9.02
CA VAL A 567 -0.28 1.90 7.73
C VAL A 567 -1.51 2.52 7.06
N THR A 568 -1.24 3.40 6.11
CA THR A 568 -2.29 4.15 5.41
C THR A 568 -2.85 3.39 4.22
N ARG A 569 -4.02 3.80 3.73
CA ARG A 569 -4.59 3.34 2.45
C ARG A 569 -3.58 3.47 1.32
N ALA A 570 -2.90 4.62 1.23
CA ALA A 570 -1.89 4.86 0.20
C ALA A 570 -0.75 3.82 0.25
N ASP A 571 -0.31 3.45 1.45
CA ASP A 571 0.76 2.46 1.64
C ASP A 571 0.34 1.07 1.20
N VAL A 572 -0.80 0.59 1.71
CA VAL A 572 -1.28 -0.76 1.40
C VAL A 572 -1.55 -0.88 -0.10
N GLU A 573 -2.20 0.11 -0.72
CA GLU A 573 -2.51 0.07 -2.15
C GLU A 573 -1.24 0.13 -3.03
N ARG A 574 -0.25 0.93 -2.64
CA ARG A 574 1.05 1.01 -3.32
C ARG A 574 1.77 -0.34 -3.30
N VAL A 575 1.86 -1.00 -2.14
CA VAL A 575 2.52 -2.30 -2.00
C VAL A 575 1.70 -3.42 -2.66
N ALA A 576 0.37 -3.38 -2.56
CA ALA A 576 -0.53 -4.26 -3.31
C ALA A 576 -0.33 -4.15 -4.83
N GLY A 577 -0.12 -2.93 -5.35
CA GLY A 577 0.23 -2.69 -6.75
C GLY A 577 1.59 -3.29 -7.12
N GLN A 578 2.60 -3.18 -6.25
CA GLN A 578 3.92 -3.80 -6.46
C GLN A 578 3.84 -5.33 -6.49
N LEU A 579 3.08 -5.95 -5.57
CA LEU A 579 2.85 -7.40 -5.56
C LEU A 579 2.19 -7.87 -6.87
N ARG A 580 1.11 -7.21 -7.29
CA ARG A 580 0.40 -7.54 -8.55
C ARG A 580 1.34 -7.48 -9.77
N ARG A 581 2.16 -6.42 -9.90
CA ARG A 581 3.11 -6.29 -11.02
C ARG A 581 4.24 -7.31 -10.99
N SER A 582 4.70 -7.70 -9.81
CA SER A 582 5.83 -8.63 -9.66
C SER A 582 5.39 -10.09 -9.84
N VAL A 583 4.24 -10.49 -9.29
CA VAL A 583 3.73 -11.87 -9.37
C VAL A 583 3.31 -12.28 -10.78
N THR A 584 2.81 -11.31 -11.58
CA THR A 584 2.35 -11.53 -12.96
C THR A 584 3.50 -11.71 -13.96
N ASN A 585 4.75 -11.56 -13.52
CA ASN A 585 5.93 -11.76 -14.36
C ASN A 585 6.74 -12.99 -13.93
N PRO A 586 6.48 -14.19 -14.49
CA PRO A 586 7.16 -15.43 -14.11
C PRO A 586 8.68 -15.43 -14.42
N ARG A 587 9.19 -14.42 -15.15
CA ARG A 587 10.64 -14.28 -15.38
C ARG A 587 11.36 -13.64 -14.18
N ARG A 588 10.65 -12.93 -13.31
CA ARG A 588 11.20 -12.25 -12.12
C ARG A 588 10.97 -13.08 -10.85
N ARG A 589 11.71 -14.19 -10.74
CA ARG A 589 11.46 -15.29 -9.78
C ARG A 589 11.32 -14.91 -8.29
N ASN A 590 11.91 -13.80 -7.84
CA ASN A 590 11.89 -13.41 -6.42
C ASN A 590 11.33 -11.99 -6.17
N ALA A 591 10.96 -11.25 -7.22
CA ALA A 591 10.57 -9.84 -7.08
C ALA A 591 9.26 -9.65 -6.29
N PHE A 592 8.45 -10.71 -6.15
CA PHE A 592 7.22 -10.67 -5.38
C PHE A 592 7.43 -10.84 -3.87
N ARG A 593 8.58 -11.37 -3.42
CA ARG A 593 8.78 -11.80 -2.02
C ARG A 593 8.64 -10.65 -1.02
N GLN A 594 9.33 -9.54 -1.27
CA GLN A 594 9.31 -8.36 -0.40
C GLN A 594 7.90 -7.74 -0.29
N PRO A 595 7.20 -7.38 -1.38
CA PRO A 595 5.86 -6.81 -1.25
C PRO A 595 4.84 -7.81 -0.68
N ALA A 596 4.98 -9.11 -0.98
CA ALA A 596 4.13 -10.15 -0.37
C ALA A 596 4.35 -10.31 1.13
N ARG A 597 5.59 -10.14 1.61
CA ARG A 597 5.92 -10.18 3.03
C ARG A 597 5.39 -8.95 3.77
N GLN A 598 5.61 -7.77 3.21
CA GLN A 598 5.11 -6.54 3.82
C GLN A 598 3.59 -6.55 4.00
N LEU A 599 2.86 -7.04 2.98
CA LEU A 599 1.41 -7.20 3.07
C LEU A 599 0.98 -8.30 4.04
N TYR A 600 1.78 -9.37 4.22
CA TYR A 600 1.51 -10.35 5.28
C TYR A 600 1.61 -9.72 6.67
N GLU A 601 2.69 -8.96 6.90
CA GLU A 601 2.96 -8.25 8.15
C GLU A 601 1.87 -7.23 8.49
N TRP A 602 1.29 -6.57 7.47
CA TRP A 602 0.19 -5.64 7.69
C TRP A 602 -1.17 -6.30 7.82
N LEU A 603 -1.48 -7.30 6.99
CA LEU A 603 -2.85 -7.81 6.82
C LEU A 603 -3.17 -9.06 7.66
N ILE A 604 -2.15 -9.84 8.06
CA ILE A 604 -2.31 -11.15 8.71
C ILE A 604 -1.64 -11.19 10.08
N ALA A 605 -0.38 -10.77 10.18
CA ALA A 605 0.39 -10.83 11.42
C ALA A 605 -0.33 -10.20 12.65
N PRO A 606 -1.09 -9.08 12.53
CA PRO A 606 -1.77 -8.47 13.68
C PRO A 606 -2.86 -9.32 14.33
N VAL A 607 -3.32 -10.38 13.66
CA VAL A 607 -4.39 -11.28 14.12
C VAL A 607 -3.97 -12.75 14.12
N GLU A 608 -2.71 -13.05 13.82
CA GLU A 608 -2.21 -14.40 13.60
C GLU A 608 -2.24 -15.26 14.86
N ALA A 609 -1.91 -14.68 16.02
CA ALA A 609 -1.94 -15.38 17.30
C ALA A 609 -3.34 -15.89 17.63
N GLU A 610 -4.38 -15.09 17.39
CA GLU A 610 -5.77 -15.47 17.62
C GLU A 610 -6.27 -16.51 16.60
N LEU A 611 -5.79 -16.44 15.36
CA LEU A 611 -6.06 -17.48 14.36
C LEU A 611 -5.44 -18.82 14.77
N GLU A 612 -4.20 -18.82 15.25
CA GLU A 612 -3.49 -20.02 15.73
C GLU A 612 -4.09 -20.60 17.01
N GLU A 613 -4.37 -19.77 18.01
CA GLU A 613 -4.93 -20.19 19.30
C GLU A 613 -6.26 -20.93 19.11
N ARG A 614 -7.07 -20.46 18.16
CA ARG A 614 -8.38 -21.05 17.83
C ARG A 614 -8.30 -22.16 16.79
N GLY A 615 -7.09 -22.50 16.31
CA GLY A 615 -6.85 -23.56 15.33
C GLY A 615 -7.57 -23.33 14.00
N VAL A 616 -7.73 -22.07 13.58
CA VAL A 616 -8.42 -21.71 12.33
C VAL A 616 -7.75 -22.41 11.15
N THR A 617 -8.54 -23.01 10.26
CA THR A 617 -8.05 -23.71 9.06
C THR A 617 -8.53 -23.06 7.76
N ASN A 618 -9.59 -22.25 7.81
CA ASN A 618 -10.16 -21.55 6.67
C ASN A 618 -10.34 -20.05 6.94
N LEU A 619 -9.89 -19.19 6.01
CA LEU A 619 -10.05 -17.74 6.06
C LEU A 619 -10.94 -17.28 4.89
N ALA A 620 -12.09 -16.71 5.23
CA ALA A 620 -12.98 -16.07 4.27
C ALA A 620 -12.81 -14.55 4.37
N PHE A 621 -12.15 -13.94 3.39
CA PHE A 621 -11.87 -12.51 3.40
C PHE A 621 -13.00 -11.70 2.80
N ILE A 622 -13.33 -10.58 3.45
CA ILE A 622 -14.15 -9.51 2.91
C ILE A 622 -13.23 -8.28 2.80
N LEU A 623 -12.92 -7.91 1.56
CA LEU A 623 -11.93 -6.88 1.23
C LEU A 623 -12.63 -5.64 0.65
N THR A 624 -12.24 -4.46 1.11
CA THR A 624 -12.68 -3.17 0.51
C THR A 624 -12.07 -2.95 -0.88
N ALA A 625 -12.59 -1.97 -1.61
CA ALA A 625 -12.04 -1.52 -2.87
C ALA A 625 -10.52 -1.23 -2.78
N GLY A 626 -9.78 -1.61 -3.82
CA GLY A 626 -8.33 -1.54 -3.95
C GLY A 626 -7.64 -2.88 -3.65
N LEU A 627 -8.24 -3.70 -2.78
CA LEU A 627 -7.61 -4.90 -2.21
C LEU A 627 -8.20 -6.21 -2.72
N ARG A 628 -9.39 -6.20 -3.33
CA ARG A 628 -10.06 -7.41 -3.82
C ARG A 628 -9.24 -8.17 -4.88
N SER A 629 -8.28 -7.48 -5.52
CA SER A 629 -7.33 -8.05 -6.49
C SER A 629 -5.97 -8.45 -5.97
N LEU A 630 -5.82 -8.45 -4.65
CA LEU A 630 -4.63 -8.96 -4.00
C LEU A 630 -4.58 -10.50 -4.10
N PRO A 631 -3.47 -11.10 -4.58
CA PRO A 631 -3.28 -12.54 -4.51
C PRO A 631 -2.98 -12.96 -3.06
N MET A 632 -4.02 -13.03 -2.21
CA MET A 632 -3.90 -13.34 -0.78
C MET A 632 -3.12 -14.65 -0.54
N ALA A 633 -3.28 -15.63 -1.42
CA ALA A 633 -2.55 -16.90 -1.36
C ALA A 633 -1.02 -16.73 -1.42
N ALA A 634 -0.51 -15.68 -2.05
CA ALA A 634 0.92 -15.41 -2.24
C ALA A 634 1.55 -14.55 -1.15
N LEU A 635 0.77 -14.02 -0.20
CA LEU A 635 1.33 -13.39 1.00
C LEU A 635 2.18 -14.41 1.76
N ASN A 636 3.28 -13.99 2.39
CA ASN A 636 4.18 -14.91 3.10
C ASN A 636 4.80 -14.26 4.33
N ASP A 637 5.07 -15.04 5.36
CA ASP A 637 5.77 -14.60 6.58
C ASP A 637 7.30 -14.52 6.40
N GLY A 638 7.81 -14.80 5.20
CA GLY A 638 9.22 -14.94 4.88
C GLY A 638 9.68 -16.40 4.72
N GLU A 639 8.96 -17.35 5.32
CA GLU A 639 9.22 -18.79 5.22
C GLU A 639 8.17 -19.51 4.38
N GLN A 640 6.89 -19.32 4.73
CA GLN A 640 5.73 -20.03 4.17
C GLN A 640 4.73 -19.05 3.58
N PHE A 641 4.06 -19.47 2.51
CA PHE A 641 2.93 -18.72 1.98
C PHE A 641 1.70 -18.87 2.89
N LEU A 642 0.83 -17.86 2.91
CA LEU A 642 -0.44 -17.88 3.64
C LEU A 642 -1.28 -19.10 3.25
N ILE A 643 -1.26 -19.47 1.96
CA ILE A 643 -1.95 -20.66 1.44
C ILE A 643 -1.38 -21.98 1.96
N GLU A 644 -0.15 -22.01 2.49
CA GLU A 644 0.44 -23.18 3.15
C GLU A 644 -0.11 -23.38 4.56
N ARG A 645 -0.71 -22.34 5.15
CA ARG A 645 -1.29 -22.35 6.50
C ARG A 645 -2.82 -22.45 6.54
N TYR A 646 -3.51 -21.69 5.69
CA TYR A 646 -4.99 -21.66 5.66
C TYR A 646 -5.54 -21.91 4.26
N SER A 647 -6.73 -22.51 4.15
CA SER A 647 -7.53 -22.44 2.93
C SER A 647 -8.21 -21.08 2.83
N LEU A 648 -8.28 -20.51 1.63
CA LEU A 648 -8.68 -19.11 1.44
C LEU A 648 -9.89 -18.97 0.51
N GLY A 649 -10.75 -17.99 0.78
CA GLY A 649 -11.80 -17.53 -0.13
C GLY A 649 -12.11 -16.05 0.04
N LEU A 650 -12.73 -15.44 -0.96
CA LEU A 650 -13.19 -14.05 -0.95
C LEU A 650 -14.72 -14.01 -0.96
N MET A 651 -15.32 -13.17 -0.12
CA MET A 651 -16.76 -12.90 -0.12
C MET A 651 -16.99 -11.41 -0.40
N PRO A 652 -18.00 -11.03 -1.20
CA PRO A 652 -18.42 -9.64 -1.34
C PRO A 652 -18.87 -9.06 0.01
N SER A 653 -19.76 -9.78 0.67
CA SER A 653 -20.20 -9.61 2.05
C SER A 653 -20.86 -10.92 2.49
N LEU A 654 -21.14 -11.08 3.76
CA LEU A 654 -21.88 -12.23 4.25
C LEU A 654 -23.37 -12.15 3.87
N SER A 655 -23.97 -10.96 3.91
CA SER A 655 -25.37 -10.71 3.55
C SER A 655 -25.72 -11.05 2.09
N LEU A 656 -24.73 -10.92 1.19
CA LEU A 656 -24.87 -11.18 -0.25
C LEU A 656 -24.40 -12.58 -0.66
N THR A 657 -23.91 -13.39 0.28
CA THR A 657 -23.38 -14.72 0.02
C THR A 657 -24.33 -15.79 0.54
N ASP A 658 -24.67 -16.78 -0.29
CA ASP A 658 -25.39 -17.97 0.18
C ASP A 658 -24.42 -18.88 0.94
N THR A 659 -24.51 -18.85 2.27
CA THR A 659 -23.65 -19.57 3.21
C THR A 659 -24.11 -21.00 3.50
N ASN A 660 -25.20 -21.46 2.86
CA ASN A 660 -25.68 -22.83 3.08
C ASN A 660 -24.72 -23.84 2.47
N TYR A 661 -24.01 -24.55 3.34
CA TYR A 661 -23.10 -25.62 2.94
C TYR A 661 -23.82 -26.73 2.20
N GLN A 662 -23.21 -27.12 1.07
CA GLN A 662 -23.57 -28.29 0.32
C GLN A 662 -22.29 -28.91 -0.22
N SER A 663 -22.05 -30.18 0.14
CA SER A 663 -20.95 -30.93 -0.46
C SER A 663 -21.14 -31.03 -1.97
N VAL A 664 -20.08 -30.73 -2.71
CA VAL A 664 -20.07 -30.83 -4.16
C VAL A 664 -19.71 -32.23 -4.67
N GLN A 665 -19.25 -33.12 -3.80
CA GLN A 665 -18.71 -34.44 -4.15
C GLN A 665 -19.70 -35.34 -4.92
N ASP A 666 -21.00 -35.20 -4.65
CA ASP A 666 -22.06 -35.97 -5.32
C ASP A 666 -22.66 -35.27 -6.55
N LEU A 667 -22.18 -34.07 -6.90
CA LEU A 667 -22.70 -33.28 -8.01
C LEU A 667 -22.02 -33.67 -9.32
N SER A 668 -22.75 -33.64 -10.43
CA SER A 668 -22.15 -33.84 -11.76
C SER A 668 -21.62 -32.53 -12.34
N VAL A 669 -20.55 -32.63 -13.14
CA VAL A 669 -19.93 -31.49 -13.84
C VAL A 669 -20.48 -31.37 -15.26
N LEU A 670 -20.84 -30.14 -15.65
CA LEU A 670 -20.97 -29.76 -17.06
C LEU A 670 -19.71 -28.98 -17.46
N ALA A 671 -18.82 -29.62 -18.21
CA ALA A 671 -17.57 -29.01 -18.66
C ALA A 671 -17.71 -28.53 -20.11
N MET A 672 -17.65 -27.23 -20.36
CA MET A 672 -17.79 -26.67 -21.68
C MET A 672 -16.58 -25.83 -22.04
N GLY A 673 -16.21 -25.78 -23.32
CA GLY A 673 -15.08 -24.95 -23.71
C GLY A 673 -14.91 -24.73 -25.20
N ALA A 674 -14.10 -23.74 -25.54
CA ALA A 674 -13.66 -23.46 -26.90
C ALA A 674 -12.14 -23.55 -26.98
N SER A 675 -11.66 -24.28 -27.97
CA SER A 675 -10.23 -24.45 -28.29
C SER A 675 -9.84 -23.75 -29.60
N GLU A 676 -10.83 -23.50 -30.46
CA GLU A 676 -10.68 -22.88 -31.76
C GLU A 676 -11.42 -21.55 -31.81
N PHE A 677 -10.77 -20.52 -32.35
CA PHE A 677 -11.32 -19.16 -32.40
C PHE A 677 -11.01 -18.51 -33.76
N ALA A 678 -11.94 -17.70 -34.27
CA ALA A 678 -11.73 -16.97 -35.53
C ALA A 678 -10.77 -15.78 -35.37
N ASP A 679 -10.85 -15.06 -34.24
CA ASP A 679 -10.12 -13.81 -34.00
C ASP A 679 -9.20 -13.86 -32.75
N GLN A 680 -8.86 -15.05 -32.25
CA GLN A 680 -8.00 -15.24 -31.07
C GLN A 680 -7.04 -16.42 -31.26
N ALA A 681 -6.01 -16.48 -30.43
CA ALA A 681 -5.10 -17.63 -30.41
C ALA A 681 -5.85 -18.90 -29.95
N PRO A 682 -5.57 -20.07 -30.55
CA PRO A 682 -6.17 -21.33 -30.10
C PRO A 682 -5.74 -21.67 -28.67
N LEU A 683 -6.60 -22.41 -27.96
CA LEU A 683 -6.35 -22.95 -26.62
C LEU A 683 -6.27 -24.49 -26.69
N PRO A 684 -5.13 -25.04 -27.15
CA PRO A 684 -5.00 -26.48 -27.38
C PRO A 684 -5.08 -27.34 -26.10
N ALA A 685 -4.97 -26.77 -24.90
CA ALA A 685 -5.13 -27.51 -23.65
C ALA A 685 -6.60 -27.76 -23.28
N VAL A 686 -7.54 -26.92 -23.74
CA VAL A 686 -8.97 -27.01 -23.39
C VAL A 686 -9.57 -28.39 -23.68
N PRO A 687 -9.37 -29.03 -24.85
CA PRO A 687 -9.95 -30.35 -25.10
C PRO A 687 -9.43 -31.42 -24.12
N ALA A 688 -8.13 -31.38 -23.80
CA ALA A 688 -7.52 -32.30 -22.84
C ALA A 688 -8.02 -32.03 -21.41
N GLU A 689 -8.20 -30.77 -21.03
CA GLU A 689 -8.77 -30.35 -19.75
C GLU A 689 -10.18 -30.93 -19.56
N LEU A 690 -11.09 -30.73 -20.54
CA LEU A 690 -12.47 -31.24 -20.46
C LEU A 690 -12.52 -32.77 -20.41
N GLU A 691 -11.66 -33.45 -21.19
CA GLU A 691 -11.57 -34.92 -21.21
C GLU A 691 -11.11 -35.46 -19.86
N ILE A 692 -10.03 -34.91 -19.29
CA ILE A 692 -9.49 -35.33 -17.99
C ILE A 692 -10.54 -35.13 -16.90
N ILE A 693 -11.18 -33.96 -16.85
CA ILE A 693 -12.21 -33.65 -15.85
C ILE A 693 -13.35 -34.66 -15.96
N THR A 694 -13.98 -34.82 -17.12
CA THR A 694 -15.25 -35.57 -17.25
C THR A 694 -15.10 -37.07 -17.40
N GLN A 695 -13.93 -37.57 -17.82
CA GLN A 695 -13.72 -39.00 -18.08
C GLN A 695 -12.79 -39.68 -17.07
N LYS A 696 -11.96 -38.91 -16.35
CA LYS A 696 -10.95 -39.47 -15.42
C LYS A 696 -11.19 -39.07 -13.97
N LEU A 697 -11.58 -37.82 -13.71
CA LEU A 697 -11.65 -37.27 -12.36
C LEU A 697 -13.07 -37.17 -11.81
N TRP A 698 -14.03 -36.76 -12.64
CA TRP A 698 -15.35 -36.35 -12.16
C TRP A 698 -16.48 -36.82 -13.07
N PRO A 699 -17.61 -37.32 -12.53
CA PRO A 699 -18.77 -37.67 -13.34
C PRO A 699 -19.37 -36.42 -14.02
N GLY A 700 -19.50 -36.45 -15.34
CA GLY A 700 -20.01 -35.29 -16.06
C GLY A 700 -20.16 -35.47 -17.56
N GLU A 701 -20.50 -34.37 -18.21
CA GLU A 701 -20.62 -34.24 -19.67
C GLU A 701 -19.72 -33.09 -20.15
N SER A 702 -19.10 -33.28 -21.32
CA SER A 702 -18.28 -32.25 -21.95
C SER A 702 -18.89 -31.74 -23.27
N LEU A 703 -18.90 -30.42 -23.49
CA LEU A 703 -19.35 -29.79 -24.75
C LEU A 703 -18.24 -28.89 -25.30
N LEU A 704 -17.74 -29.18 -26.50
CA LEU A 704 -16.56 -28.51 -27.09
C LEU A 704 -16.92 -27.70 -28.34
N ASN A 705 -16.24 -26.57 -28.55
CA ASN A 705 -16.29 -25.73 -29.75
C ASN A 705 -17.75 -25.41 -30.17
N GLU A 706 -18.26 -25.92 -31.29
CA GLU A 706 -19.60 -25.61 -31.80
C GLU A 706 -20.73 -26.02 -30.85
N GLU A 707 -20.48 -26.98 -29.96
CA GLU A 707 -21.43 -27.38 -28.91
C GLU A 707 -21.37 -26.47 -27.68
N PHE A 708 -20.29 -25.72 -27.50
CA PHE A 708 -20.13 -24.74 -26.42
C PHE A 708 -20.90 -23.45 -26.73
N THR A 709 -22.22 -23.47 -26.50
CA THR A 709 -23.11 -22.32 -26.69
C THR A 709 -23.94 -22.01 -25.44
N PRO A 710 -24.38 -20.75 -25.23
CA PRO A 710 -25.26 -20.40 -24.11
C PRO A 710 -26.57 -21.20 -24.08
N ASN A 711 -27.10 -21.56 -25.26
CA ASN A 711 -28.31 -22.37 -25.37
C ASN A 711 -28.09 -23.80 -24.90
N ASN A 712 -26.98 -24.42 -25.29
CA ASN A 712 -26.65 -25.77 -24.86
C ASN A 712 -26.34 -25.80 -23.36
N LEU A 713 -25.65 -24.78 -22.83
CA LEU A 713 -25.43 -24.63 -21.39
C LEU A 713 -26.75 -24.64 -20.62
N ARG A 714 -27.71 -23.78 -21.01
CA ARG A 714 -29.04 -23.74 -20.37
C ARG A 714 -29.79 -25.06 -20.51
N SER A 715 -29.73 -25.68 -21.68
CA SER A 715 -30.48 -26.90 -21.98
C SER A 715 -29.95 -28.10 -21.20
N ALA A 716 -28.63 -28.28 -21.15
CA ALA A 716 -27.97 -29.35 -20.41
C ALA A 716 -28.23 -29.22 -18.90
N ARG A 717 -28.11 -27.99 -18.36
CA ARG A 717 -28.41 -27.72 -16.94
C ARG A 717 -29.87 -27.96 -16.59
N ALA A 718 -30.81 -27.58 -17.44
CA ALA A 718 -32.24 -27.82 -17.21
C ALA A 718 -32.62 -29.32 -17.25
N GLN A 719 -31.86 -30.15 -17.95
CA GLN A 719 -32.13 -31.59 -18.08
C GLN A 719 -31.53 -32.42 -16.94
N THR A 720 -30.25 -32.21 -16.62
CA THR A 720 -29.50 -33.07 -15.69
C THR A 720 -29.30 -32.42 -14.32
N GLY A 721 -29.42 -31.09 -14.23
CA GLY A 721 -29.20 -30.35 -12.99
C GLY A 721 -27.75 -30.32 -12.51
N TYR A 722 -26.81 -30.14 -13.44
CA TYR A 722 -25.38 -30.01 -13.14
C TYR A 722 -25.12 -28.92 -12.09
N GLY A 723 -24.65 -29.35 -10.92
CA GLY A 723 -24.31 -28.47 -9.79
C GLY A 723 -22.93 -27.82 -9.91
N ILE A 724 -22.07 -28.36 -10.78
CA ILE A 724 -20.77 -27.77 -11.12
C ILE A 724 -20.76 -27.44 -12.61
N VAL A 725 -20.37 -26.21 -12.95
CA VAL A 725 -20.22 -25.75 -14.33
C VAL A 725 -18.78 -25.32 -14.55
N HIS A 726 -18.10 -25.89 -15.53
CA HIS A 726 -16.72 -25.55 -15.90
C HIS A 726 -16.68 -24.93 -17.29
N LEU A 727 -16.10 -23.75 -17.43
CA LEU A 727 -15.97 -23.03 -18.70
C LEU A 727 -14.49 -22.81 -19.03
N GLY A 728 -13.96 -23.53 -20.03
CA GLY A 728 -12.59 -23.41 -20.53
C GLY A 728 -12.53 -22.62 -21.85
N THR A 729 -12.08 -21.36 -21.82
CA THR A 729 -12.12 -20.48 -23.01
C THR A 729 -11.30 -19.19 -22.79
N HIS A 730 -11.33 -18.26 -23.74
CA HIS A 730 -10.84 -16.89 -23.54
C HIS A 730 -11.89 -16.02 -22.82
N GLY A 731 -11.41 -15.18 -21.92
CA GLY A 731 -12.17 -14.09 -21.29
C GLY A 731 -11.41 -12.79 -21.48
N GLU A 732 -12.14 -11.71 -21.71
CA GLU A 732 -11.59 -10.36 -21.73
C GLU A 732 -12.43 -9.49 -20.79
N PHE A 733 -11.74 -8.82 -19.88
CA PHE A 733 -12.35 -7.94 -18.91
C PHE A 733 -11.73 -6.56 -19.04
N GLN A 734 -12.55 -5.59 -19.44
CA GLN A 734 -12.16 -4.20 -19.59
C GLN A 734 -12.62 -3.38 -18.38
N PRO A 735 -11.68 -2.87 -17.58
CA PRO A 735 -11.96 -1.89 -16.52
C PRO A 735 -12.85 -0.73 -16.96
N GLY A 736 -13.79 -0.32 -16.10
CA GLY A 736 -14.71 0.80 -16.34
C GLY A 736 -15.72 0.60 -17.49
N ARG A 737 -15.59 -0.48 -18.29
CA ARG A 737 -16.41 -0.76 -19.48
C ARG A 737 -16.96 -2.19 -19.42
N THR A 738 -17.91 -2.40 -18.52
CA THR A 738 -18.54 -3.73 -18.28
C THR A 738 -19.31 -4.25 -19.49
N ASP A 739 -19.77 -3.37 -20.38
CA ASP A 739 -20.40 -3.70 -21.67
C ASP A 739 -19.39 -4.21 -22.71
N GLU A 740 -18.13 -3.80 -22.62
CA GLU A 740 -17.01 -4.28 -23.45
C GLU A 740 -16.30 -5.52 -22.88
N SER A 741 -16.70 -6.00 -21.70
CA SER A 741 -16.20 -7.24 -21.09
C SER A 741 -16.98 -8.46 -21.59
N PHE A 742 -16.30 -9.54 -21.98
CA PHE A 742 -16.96 -10.74 -22.56
C PHE A 742 -16.20 -12.06 -22.34
N ILE A 743 -16.94 -13.17 -22.40
CA ILE A 743 -16.41 -14.53 -22.51
C ILE A 743 -16.68 -15.05 -23.94
N TRP A 744 -15.71 -15.76 -24.51
CA TRP A 744 -15.89 -16.41 -25.82
C TRP A 744 -16.63 -17.73 -25.67
N PHE A 745 -17.74 -17.87 -26.39
CA PHE A 745 -18.43 -19.14 -26.66
C PHE A 745 -18.14 -19.57 -28.10
N GLY A 746 -18.38 -20.84 -28.43
CA GLY A 746 -18.14 -21.38 -29.77
C GLY A 746 -18.94 -20.71 -30.89
N ASN A 747 -20.01 -19.98 -30.55
CA ASN A 747 -20.87 -19.27 -31.49
C ASN A 747 -20.84 -17.73 -31.35
N GLY A 748 -19.91 -17.17 -30.59
CA GLY A 748 -19.76 -15.72 -30.44
C GLY A 748 -19.30 -15.30 -29.04
N ARG A 749 -19.45 -14.01 -28.73
CA ARG A 749 -19.07 -13.44 -27.43
C ARG A 749 -20.31 -13.25 -26.56
N LEU A 750 -20.23 -13.66 -25.30
CA LEU A 750 -21.24 -13.34 -24.28
C LEU A 750 -20.70 -12.20 -23.42
N SER A 751 -21.33 -11.02 -23.50
CA SER A 751 -20.93 -9.90 -22.66
C SER A 751 -21.28 -10.16 -21.19
N LEU A 752 -20.51 -9.53 -20.31
CA LEU A 752 -20.64 -9.63 -18.87
C LEU A 752 -22.06 -9.27 -18.37
N ALA A 753 -22.66 -8.22 -18.94
CA ALA A 753 -24.04 -7.82 -18.64
C ALA A 753 -25.09 -8.91 -18.95
N LYS A 754 -24.78 -9.86 -19.84
CA LYS A 754 -25.68 -10.96 -20.23
C LYS A 754 -25.46 -12.23 -19.44
N LEU A 755 -24.56 -12.24 -18.46
CA LEU A 755 -24.31 -13.42 -17.63
C LEU A 755 -25.58 -13.88 -16.89
N ARG A 756 -26.40 -12.94 -16.41
CA ARG A 756 -27.70 -13.22 -15.76
C ARG A 756 -28.66 -13.97 -16.68
N GLU A 757 -28.54 -13.83 -18.01
CA GLU A 757 -29.37 -14.55 -18.99
C GLU A 757 -29.02 -16.04 -19.10
N LEU A 758 -27.92 -16.49 -18.48
CA LEU A 758 -27.54 -17.90 -18.43
C LEU A 758 -28.35 -18.71 -17.40
N ASN A 759 -29.11 -18.05 -16.51
CA ASN A 759 -29.91 -18.69 -15.46
C ASN A 759 -29.09 -19.68 -14.62
N LEU A 760 -27.87 -19.28 -14.21
CA LEU A 760 -26.95 -20.15 -13.46
C LEU A 760 -27.47 -20.52 -12.06
N ASN A 761 -28.46 -19.79 -11.54
CA ASN A 761 -29.17 -20.08 -10.30
C ASN A 761 -30.33 -21.08 -10.43
N GLN A 762 -30.68 -21.50 -11.65
CA GLN A 762 -31.78 -22.45 -11.90
C GLN A 762 -31.37 -23.60 -12.84
N PRO A 763 -31.17 -24.84 -12.33
CA PRO A 763 -31.05 -25.18 -10.90
C PRO A 763 -29.84 -24.49 -10.23
N PRO A 764 -29.66 -24.51 -8.90
CA PRO A 764 -28.52 -23.86 -8.26
C PRO A 764 -27.17 -24.37 -8.79
N THR A 765 -26.23 -23.47 -9.05
CA THR A 765 -24.83 -23.83 -9.33
C THR A 765 -24.03 -23.64 -8.04
N GLU A 766 -23.53 -24.75 -7.50
CA GLU A 766 -22.69 -24.75 -6.29
C GLU A 766 -21.27 -24.25 -6.60
N LEU A 767 -20.78 -24.52 -7.80
CA LEU A 767 -19.45 -24.10 -8.24
C LEU A 767 -19.42 -23.78 -9.74
N LEU A 768 -19.09 -22.53 -10.08
CA LEU A 768 -18.74 -22.11 -11.43
C LEU A 768 -17.22 -21.98 -11.54
N VAL A 769 -16.59 -22.76 -12.41
CA VAL A 769 -15.17 -22.65 -12.72
C VAL A 769 -15.00 -21.89 -14.03
N LEU A 770 -14.38 -20.72 -13.96
CA LEU A 770 -14.03 -19.87 -15.09
C LEU A 770 -12.55 -20.07 -15.44
N SER A 771 -12.24 -21.15 -16.15
CA SER A 771 -10.92 -21.50 -16.69
C SER A 771 -10.60 -20.62 -17.92
N ALA A 772 -10.47 -19.31 -17.68
CA ALA A 772 -10.28 -18.28 -18.70
C ALA A 772 -9.50 -17.10 -18.12
N CYS A 773 -8.86 -16.29 -18.98
CA CYS A 773 -8.03 -15.14 -18.55
C CYS A 773 -8.87 -14.00 -17.96
N ARG A 774 -8.35 -13.33 -16.92
CA ARG A 774 -8.94 -12.15 -16.23
C ARG A 774 -10.43 -12.30 -15.90
N THR A 775 -10.87 -13.49 -15.50
CA THR A 775 -12.28 -13.73 -15.17
C THR A 775 -12.64 -13.38 -13.74
N ALA A 776 -11.65 -13.29 -12.85
CA ALA A 776 -11.87 -12.74 -11.54
C ALA A 776 -11.74 -11.21 -11.54
N LEU A 777 -10.73 -10.55 -12.17
CA LEU A 777 -10.39 -9.15 -11.84
C LEU A 777 -9.67 -8.30 -12.91
N GLY A 778 -9.83 -6.96 -12.85
CA GLY A 778 -9.24 -6.02 -13.81
C GLY A 778 -8.80 -4.62 -13.33
N ASP A 779 -9.51 -3.94 -12.42
CA ASP A 779 -9.17 -2.57 -11.91
C ASP A 779 -10.09 -2.13 -10.75
N ARG A 780 -9.74 -1.03 -10.08
CA ARG A 780 -10.42 -0.37 -8.94
C ARG A 780 -11.91 -0.11 -9.15
N GLU A 781 -12.30 0.14 -10.40
CA GLU A 781 -13.68 0.40 -10.77
C GLU A 781 -14.49 -0.85 -11.07
N ALA A 782 -13.94 -2.08 -11.03
CA ALA A 782 -14.72 -3.29 -11.32
C ALA A 782 -14.08 -4.54 -10.69
N GLU A 783 -13.82 -4.44 -9.38
CA GLU A 783 -12.92 -5.32 -8.63
C GLU A 783 -13.46 -6.69 -8.21
N LEU A 784 -14.51 -7.23 -8.84
CA LEU A 784 -14.87 -8.65 -8.68
C LEU A 784 -15.16 -9.36 -10.02
N GLY A 785 -15.04 -8.66 -11.16
CA GLY A 785 -15.05 -9.26 -12.50
C GLY A 785 -16.24 -10.18 -12.83
N PHE A 786 -16.01 -11.20 -13.67
CA PHE A 786 -17.03 -12.20 -14.03
C PHE A 786 -17.42 -13.09 -12.85
N ALA A 787 -16.47 -13.42 -11.98
CA ALA A 787 -16.70 -14.30 -10.84
C ALA A 787 -17.62 -13.66 -9.78
N GLY A 788 -17.44 -12.38 -9.45
CA GLY A 788 -18.34 -11.62 -8.56
C GLY A 788 -19.73 -11.45 -9.15
N LEU A 789 -19.83 -11.18 -10.45
CA LEU A 789 -21.11 -11.10 -11.14
C LEU A 789 -21.82 -12.44 -11.27
N ALA A 790 -21.08 -13.55 -11.36
CA ALA A 790 -21.65 -14.89 -11.29
C ALA A 790 -22.27 -15.16 -9.92
N VAL A 791 -21.56 -14.79 -8.84
CA VAL A 791 -22.08 -14.89 -7.47
C VAL A 791 -23.34 -14.05 -7.31
N GLN A 792 -23.32 -12.80 -7.78
CA GLN A 792 -24.51 -11.93 -7.81
C GLN A 792 -25.66 -12.52 -8.64
N SER A 793 -25.35 -13.29 -9.68
CA SER A 793 -26.34 -13.97 -10.52
C SER A 793 -26.90 -15.25 -9.88
N GLY A 794 -26.53 -15.55 -8.63
CA GLY A 794 -27.01 -16.66 -7.82
C GLY A 794 -26.21 -17.96 -7.98
N VAL A 795 -24.96 -17.88 -8.43
CA VAL A 795 -23.98 -18.96 -8.24
C VAL A 795 -23.48 -18.88 -6.79
N LYS A 796 -23.34 -20.00 -6.09
CA LYS A 796 -22.83 -19.93 -4.70
C LYS A 796 -21.36 -19.58 -4.62
N THR A 797 -20.57 -20.14 -5.53
CA THR A 797 -19.11 -20.00 -5.55
C THR A 797 -18.61 -19.92 -6.99
N ALA A 798 -17.78 -18.94 -7.29
CA ALA A 798 -17.10 -18.81 -8.58
C ALA A 798 -15.58 -18.86 -8.40
N LEU A 799 -14.91 -19.76 -9.12
CA LEU A 799 -13.45 -19.83 -9.23
C LEU A 799 -13.04 -19.10 -10.52
N GLY A 800 -12.22 -18.06 -10.41
CA GLY A 800 -11.78 -17.26 -11.56
C GLY A 800 -10.32 -16.83 -11.46
N SER A 801 -9.77 -16.32 -12.57
CA SER A 801 -8.36 -15.89 -12.64
C SER A 801 -8.17 -14.38 -12.46
N LEU A 802 -7.17 -13.99 -11.66
CA LEU A 802 -6.80 -12.62 -11.35
C LEU A 802 -6.07 -11.92 -12.52
N TRP A 803 -5.41 -12.69 -13.41
CA TRP A 803 -4.62 -12.18 -14.53
C TRP A 803 -4.63 -13.14 -15.73
N TYR A 804 -3.89 -12.80 -16.80
CA TYR A 804 -3.68 -13.71 -17.94
C TYR A 804 -2.88 -14.93 -17.53
N VAL A 805 -3.50 -16.11 -17.64
CA VAL A 805 -2.93 -17.40 -17.24
C VAL A 805 -2.36 -18.16 -18.45
N SER A 806 -1.40 -19.05 -18.19
CA SER A 806 -0.84 -19.94 -19.20
C SER A 806 -1.77 -21.11 -19.49
N ASP A 807 -2.07 -21.41 -20.76
CA ASP A 807 -2.92 -22.54 -21.17
C ASP A 807 -2.47 -23.89 -20.57
N SER A 808 -1.17 -24.22 -20.69
CA SER A 808 -0.60 -25.44 -20.08
C SER A 808 -0.54 -25.38 -18.56
N GLY A 809 -0.30 -24.21 -17.97
CA GLY A 809 -0.32 -24.03 -16.51
C GLY A 809 -1.71 -24.24 -15.93
N THR A 810 -2.74 -23.72 -16.60
CA THR A 810 -4.15 -23.88 -16.23
C THR A 810 -4.59 -25.33 -16.30
N LEU A 811 -4.21 -26.07 -17.36
CA LEU A 811 -4.48 -27.52 -17.44
C LEU A 811 -3.92 -28.27 -16.23
N ALA A 812 -2.67 -27.98 -15.85
CA ALA A 812 -2.03 -28.57 -14.70
C ALA A 812 -2.76 -28.22 -13.39
N PHE A 813 -3.17 -26.96 -13.25
CA PHE A 813 -3.92 -26.45 -12.09
C PHE A 813 -5.31 -27.09 -11.96
N MET A 814 -6.12 -27.05 -13.02
CA MET A 814 -7.49 -27.57 -13.04
C MET A 814 -7.53 -29.08 -12.86
N THR A 815 -6.57 -29.82 -13.41
CA THR A 815 -6.42 -31.26 -13.16
C THR A 815 -6.27 -31.54 -11.66
N ASN A 816 -5.44 -30.75 -10.94
CA ASN A 816 -5.29 -30.94 -9.51
C ASN A 816 -6.50 -30.45 -8.72
N PHE A 817 -7.11 -29.33 -9.12
CA PHE A 817 -8.29 -28.83 -8.44
C PHE A 817 -9.41 -29.86 -8.43
N TYR A 818 -9.73 -30.47 -9.57
CA TYR A 818 -10.77 -31.52 -9.67
C TYR A 818 -10.38 -32.84 -9.00
N ASP A 819 -9.09 -33.17 -8.94
CA ASP A 819 -8.60 -34.30 -8.16
C ASP A 819 -8.85 -34.08 -6.66
N GLN A 820 -8.41 -32.94 -6.13
CA GLN A 820 -8.52 -32.60 -4.72
C GLN A 820 -9.97 -32.33 -4.29
N LEU A 821 -10.82 -31.85 -5.20
CA LEU A 821 -12.25 -31.61 -4.93
C LEU A 821 -13.01 -32.90 -4.57
N GLN A 822 -12.48 -34.08 -4.90
CA GLN A 822 -13.13 -35.37 -4.59
C GLN A 822 -13.06 -35.69 -3.11
N GLU A 823 -12.01 -35.23 -2.43
CA GLU A 823 -11.71 -35.59 -1.03
C GLU A 823 -11.84 -34.41 -0.08
N ALA A 824 -11.60 -33.18 -0.56
CA ALA A 824 -11.60 -31.99 0.28
C ALA A 824 -12.98 -31.75 0.94
N PRO A 825 -13.02 -31.36 2.22
CA PRO A 825 -14.26 -31.11 2.95
C PRO A 825 -14.97 -29.82 2.49
N ILE A 826 -14.23 -28.86 1.95
CA ILE A 826 -14.74 -27.60 1.40
C ILE A 826 -14.04 -27.24 0.09
N LYS A 827 -14.70 -26.41 -0.73
CA LYS A 827 -14.17 -25.97 -2.04
C LYS A 827 -12.83 -25.23 -1.89
N ALA A 828 -12.68 -24.37 -0.89
CA ALA A 828 -11.45 -23.63 -0.63
C ALA A 828 -10.25 -24.53 -0.26
N GLU A 829 -10.50 -25.67 0.39
CA GLU A 829 -9.44 -26.63 0.73
C GLU A 829 -9.00 -27.41 -0.52
N ALA A 830 -9.92 -27.74 -1.42
CA ALA A 830 -9.56 -28.31 -2.73
C ALA A 830 -8.66 -27.35 -3.53
N LEU A 831 -8.99 -26.05 -3.52
CA LEU A 831 -8.19 -25.01 -4.15
C LEU A 831 -6.78 -24.93 -3.55
N ARG A 832 -6.69 -24.89 -2.22
CA ARG A 832 -5.43 -24.89 -1.49
C ARG A 832 -4.57 -26.09 -1.85
N GLN A 833 -5.11 -27.31 -1.82
CA GLN A 833 -4.33 -28.51 -2.12
C GLN A 833 -3.81 -28.51 -3.57
N ALA A 834 -4.59 -27.99 -4.53
CA ALA A 834 -4.12 -27.80 -5.89
C ALA A 834 -2.95 -26.80 -5.97
N GLN A 835 -3.03 -25.70 -5.21
CA GLN A 835 -1.95 -24.71 -5.11
C GLN A 835 -0.67 -25.32 -4.50
N LEU A 836 -0.82 -26.09 -3.42
CA LEU A 836 0.29 -26.79 -2.77
C LEU A 836 0.95 -27.83 -3.67
N ALA A 837 0.18 -28.54 -4.49
CA ALA A 837 0.71 -29.51 -5.44
C ALA A 837 1.66 -28.85 -6.47
N LEU A 838 1.37 -27.62 -6.89
CA LEU A 838 2.22 -26.83 -7.76
C LEU A 838 3.43 -26.26 -7.02
N ILE A 839 3.24 -25.65 -5.83
CA ILE A 839 4.31 -25.11 -4.98
C ILE A 839 5.38 -26.19 -4.70
N ARG A 840 4.94 -27.41 -4.38
CA ARG A 840 5.81 -28.53 -3.99
C ARG A 840 6.36 -29.32 -5.18
N GLY A 841 6.02 -28.96 -6.42
CA GLY A 841 6.45 -29.66 -7.64
C GLY A 841 5.88 -31.08 -7.78
N ALA A 842 4.83 -31.42 -7.04
CA ALA A 842 4.09 -32.68 -7.19
C ALA A 842 3.43 -32.74 -8.58
N THR A 843 3.07 -31.58 -9.12
CA THR A 843 2.53 -31.42 -10.47
C THR A 843 3.57 -30.86 -11.42
N ARG A 844 3.82 -31.56 -12.52
CA ARG A 844 4.83 -31.18 -13.52
C ARG A 844 4.61 -31.86 -14.86
N PHE A 845 5.20 -31.31 -15.92
CA PHE A 845 5.26 -31.94 -17.23
C PHE A 845 6.54 -32.79 -17.34
N GLU A 846 6.38 -34.08 -17.61
CA GLU A 846 7.50 -35.03 -17.69
C GLU A 846 7.23 -36.10 -18.74
N GLY A 847 8.17 -36.27 -19.69
CA GLY A 847 8.10 -37.35 -20.68
C GLY A 847 6.91 -37.28 -21.64
N GLY A 848 6.42 -36.08 -21.96
CA GLY A 848 5.24 -35.91 -22.82
C GLY A 848 3.89 -36.00 -22.08
N GLN A 849 3.92 -36.16 -20.75
CA GLN A 849 2.73 -36.33 -19.92
C GLN A 849 2.64 -35.23 -18.86
N LEU A 850 1.42 -34.94 -18.43
CA LEU A 850 1.17 -34.24 -17.17
C LEU A 850 1.21 -35.26 -16.03
N VAL A 851 2.10 -35.04 -15.07
CA VAL A 851 2.20 -35.84 -13.84
C VAL A 851 1.58 -35.04 -12.71
N SER A 852 0.66 -35.65 -11.96
CA SER A 852 0.05 -35.10 -10.75
C SER A 852 -0.19 -36.21 -9.72
N PRO A 853 -0.61 -35.89 -8.47
CA PRO A 853 -1.04 -36.90 -7.49
C PRO A 853 -2.12 -37.86 -8.01
N ALA A 854 -3.02 -37.37 -8.87
CA ALA A 854 -4.07 -38.16 -9.52
C ALA A 854 -3.55 -39.23 -10.51
N GLY A 855 -2.34 -39.04 -11.05
CA GLY A 855 -1.74 -39.97 -12.00
C GLY A 855 -0.96 -39.30 -13.14
N ARG A 856 -0.90 -39.99 -14.28
CA ARG A 856 -0.22 -39.55 -15.50
C ARG A 856 -1.22 -39.42 -16.62
N PHE A 857 -1.26 -38.24 -17.24
CA PHE A 857 -2.19 -37.92 -18.32
C PHE A 857 -1.42 -37.59 -19.59
N ASP A 858 -1.78 -38.23 -20.68
CA ASP A 858 -1.21 -37.91 -21.99
C ASP A 858 -1.69 -36.53 -22.43
N VAL A 859 -0.77 -35.68 -22.88
CA VAL A 859 -1.07 -34.34 -23.38
C VAL A 859 -0.44 -34.16 -24.76
N LEU A 860 -0.92 -33.16 -25.51
CA LEU A 860 -0.34 -32.85 -26.82
C LEU A 860 1.17 -32.55 -26.69
N PRO A 861 2.03 -33.02 -27.62
CA PRO A 861 3.47 -32.82 -27.53
C PRO A 861 3.90 -31.36 -27.39
N GLU A 862 3.14 -30.44 -27.99
CA GLU A 862 3.37 -29.00 -27.87
C GLU A 862 3.14 -28.48 -26.45
N LEU A 863 2.04 -28.91 -25.81
CA LEU A 863 1.72 -28.58 -24.41
C LEU A 863 2.76 -29.16 -23.46
N ALA A 864 3.19 -30.40 -23.67
CA ALA A 864 4.24 -31.01 -22.87
C ALA A 864 5.57 -30.26 -22.98
N ARG A 865 5.94 -29.83 -24.20
CA ARG A 865 7.19 -29.08 -24.43
C ARG A 865 7.12 -27.73 -23.72
N LEU A 866 6.06 -26.95 -23.95
CA LEU A 866 5.86 -25.65 -23.31
C LEU A 866 5.81 -25.78 -21.78
N GLY A 867 5.07 -26.75 -21.27
CA GLY A 867 4.96 -27.02 -19.84
C GLY A 867 6.28 -27.46 -19.20
N SER A 868 7.13 -28.21 -19.91
CA SER A 868 8.44 -28.65 -19.39
C SER A 868 9.47 -27.52 -19.25
N GLU A 869 9.24 -26.39 -19.91
CA GLU A 869 10.07 -25.19 -19.81
C GLU A 869 9.58 -24.24 -18.69
N MET A 870 8.43 -24.54 -18.06
CA MET A 870 7.82 -23.72 -17.02
C MET A 870 8.19 -24.18 -15.61
N ASP A 871 8.34 -23.22 -14.71
CA ASP A 871 8.51 -23.47 -13.28
C ASP A 871 7.16 -23.27 -12.56
N LEU A 872 6.38 -24.36 -12.47
CA LEU A 872 5.01 -24.31 -11.92
C LEU A 872 4.96 -23.95 -10.43
N SER A 873 6.11 -23.95 -9.71
CA SER A 873 6.15 -23.50 -8.31
C SER A 873 6.13 -21.98 -8.17
N HIS A 874 6.30 -21.22 -9.26
CA HIS A 874 6.20 -19.76 -9.22
C HIS A 874 4.73 -19.33 -8.97
N PRO A 875 4.45 -18.34 -8.09
CA PRO A 875 3.09 -17.94 -7.74
C PRO A 875 2.23 -17.48 -8.92
N TYR A 876 2.85 -17.04 -10.01
CA TYR A 876 2.18 -16.80 -11.30
C TYR A 876 1.20 -17.91 -11.70
N PHE A 877 1.53 -19.19 -11.42
CA PHE A 877 0.72 -20.34 -11.85
C PHE A 877 -0.36 -20.75 -10.83
N TRP A 878 -0.06 -20.67 -9.52
CA TRP A 878 -0.95 -21.18 -8.48
C TRP A 878 -1.72 -20.08 -7.74
N SER A 879 -1.18 -18.86 -7.61
CA SER A 879 -1.89 -17.74 -6.96
C SER A 879 -2.80 -16.97 -7.91
N ALA A 880 -2.87 -17.36 -9.18
CA ALA A 880 -3.69 -16.70 -10.20
C ALA A 880 -5.18 -16.97 -10.02
N PHE A 881 -5.58 -18.07 -9.38
CA PHE A 881 -6.97 -18.43 -9.21
C PHE A 881 -7.44 -18.13 -7.80
N THR A 882 -8.60 -17.48 -7.69
CA THR A 882 -9.26 -17.19 -6.42
C THR A 882 -10.73 -17.59 -6.45
N MET A 883 -11.26 -17.92 -5.28
CA MET A 883 -12.64 -18.30 -5.08
C MET A 883 -13.42 -17.08 -4.56
N ILE A 884 -14.50 -16.73 -5.23
CA ILE A 884 -15.41 -15.63 -4.86
C ILE A 884 -16.78 -16.21 -4.51
N GLY A 885 -17.40 -15.73 -3.44
CA GLY A 885 -18.63 -16.27 -2.87
C GLY A 885 -18.35 -17.20 -1.70
N SER A 886 -19.22 -18.17 -1.43
CA SER A 886 -19.03 -19.08 -0.29
C SER A 886 -17.81 -19.98 -0.53
N PRO A 887 -16.80 -20.00 0.37
CA PRO A 887 -15.64 -20.90 0.24
C PRO A 887 -15.97 -22.36 0.58
N TRP A 888 -17.17 -22.62 1.10
CA TRP A 888 -17.59 -23.89 1.69
C TRP A 888 -18.33 -24.78 0.69
#